data_AF-A0A432T703-F1
#
_entry.id   AF-A0A432T703-F1
#
_cell.length_a   1.000
_cell.length_b   1.000
_cell.length_c   1.000
_cell.angle_alpha   90.00
_cell.angle_beta   90.00
_cell.angle_gamma   90.00
#
_symmetry.space_group_name_H-M   'P 1'
#
loop_
_entity.id
_entity.type
_entity.pdbx_description
1 polymer ?
#
loop_
_entity_poly.entity_id
_entity_poly.type
_entity_poly.pdbx_seq_one_letter_code
_entity_poly.pdbx_strand_id
1 'polypeptide(L)'
;MKTRSLYITSHEKSAGSLVVTMGIMEFLKARFGRVAFFRPFVKSKESDHDTHFFLDRFSLEMEYHQTFAFSVLEAEREIAQNRFKFLLKGIISKVKILEESYDFVLIEGLNQDKFSNAIDFDINLEVSKNLDMPYINLLKGNKKSADEILDEILIDYEGIKLSGCRHFATFANRLDMNTAKKLKELLLNHDTLPPVFILEEIAELDMPTIQEIKDSLGCEVVRANKLDFKRVVRDIKIAAMQLDDFLEHIEDGDLIVVPADRADIITGSILAIYSKNFPSISGIVLTGGISISPPIKDILNGFDNLPLPILSIHHDTFQTAIRVNQVSATIHAHSERKIALAMGLFNSSVDSRLLDAQIEKSSFSILTPAMFEYALFSKAIENKKRIVLPESLDERVLRACEILLRRDIVDIILLGDEEKILLKSGSFGLDISKATIINPQTSLHKKAFAEEFYRLRKVKGMTLEASYDTITSFSYFATMMVHMGFADGMVSGAVHTTQETIRPALQIIKTKPNIPIVSSLFFMSLDTKVLVYADCAVNQDPTAEELATIAITSADTAMQFGINPKIAMLSYSTGSSGKGEDVQKVALATKIVKNRRAELPIEGPIQYDAAIDKEVAKNKLPNSKVAGEATIFIFPDLNTGNNTYKAVQRSSGAVAIGPILQGLKKPINDLSRGCLVADIVNTVVITAIQAVKEKS
;
A
#
# COMPACT_ATOMS: atom_id res chain seq x y z
N MET A 1 -12.67 3.46 10.21
CA MET A 1 -11.80 2.38 10.75
C MET A 1 -10.64 3.05 11.46
N LYS A 2 -10.24 2.57 12.64
CA LYS A 2 -9.01 3.07 13.31
C LYS A 2 -7.80 2.70 12.46
N THR A 3 -6.75 3.53 12.46
CA THR A 3 -5.50 3.21 11.78
C THR A 3 -4.90 1.93 12.35
N ARG A 4 -4.59 0.97 11.48
CA ARG A 4 -3.98 -0.33 11.82
C ARG A 4 -2.57 -0.48 11.28
N SER A 5 -2.06 0.53 10.58
CA SER A 5 -0.76 0.45 9.93
C SER A 5 -0.15 1.84 9.81
N LEU A 6 1.18 1.92 9.78
CA LEU A 6 1.92 3.17 9.75
C LEU A 6 3.14 3.03 8.85
N TYR A 7 3.38 4.00 7.97
CA TYR A 7 4.51 3.99 7.04
C TYR A 7 5.56 4.99 7.49
N ILE A 8 6.80 4.56 7.72
CA ILE A 8 7.94 5.40 8.11
C ILE A 8 9.01 5.32 7.03
N THR A 9 9.57 6.46 6.64
CA THR A 9 10.73 6.46 5.74
C THR A 9 11.58 7.71 5.91
N SER A 10 12.75 7.68 5.28
CA SER A 10 13.67 8.81 5.15
C SER A 10 14.06 9.00 3.69
N HIS A 11 14.07 10.25 3.25
CA HIS A 11 14.62 10.67 1.95
C HIS A 11 16.15 10.54 1.92
N GLU A 12 16.80 10.70 3.07
CA GLU A 12 18.25 10.68 3.19
C GLU A 12 18.80 9.41 3.82
N LYS A 13 19.98 8.99 3.37
CA LYS A 13 20.76 7.96 4.05
C LYS A 13 21.30 8.48 5.38
N SER A 14 21.28 7.61 6.38
CA SER A 14 21.78 7.91 7.73
C SER A 14 21.05 9.07 8.41
N ALA A 15 19.75 9.23 8.17
CA ALA A 15 18.89 10.11 8.97
C ALA A 15 18.54 9.49 10.34
N GLY A 16 18.95 8.24 10.60
CA GLY A 16 18.67 7.52 11.84
C GLY A 16 17.31 6.81 11.87
N SER A 17 16.84 6.29 10.74
CA SER A 17 15.56 5.57 10.62
C SER A 17 15.39 4.48 11.68
N LEU A 18 16.45 3.70 11.95
CA LEU A 18 16.42 2.65 12.96
C LEU A 18 16.03 3.17 14.36
N VAL A 19 16.53 4.35 14.77
CA VAL A 19 16.23 4.95 16.08
C VAL A 19 14.76 5.32 16.19
N VAL A 20 14.24 5.99 15.17
CA VAL A 20 12.83 6.44 15.13
C VAL A 20 11.88 5.26 15.00
N THR A 21 12.15 4.34 14.08
CA THR A 21 11.34 3.12 13.87
C THR A 21 11.34 2.24 15.13
N MET A 22 12.46 2.13 15.85
CA MET A 22 12.52 1.44 17.15
C MET A 22 11.64 2.10 18.20
N GLY A 23 11.72 3.42 18.35
CA GLY A 23 10.87 4.14 19.31
C GLY A 23 9.38 4.02 18.99
N ILE A 24 9.01 4.08 17.71
CA ILE A 24 7.63 3.86 17.27
C ILE A 24 7.20 2.41 17.51
N MET A 25 8.06 1.41 17.25
CA MET A 25 7.76 0.00 17.51
C MET A 25 7.49 -0.24 19.00
N GLU A 26 8.32 0.30 19.90
CA GLU A 26 8.11 0.22 21.36
C GLU A 26 6.77 0.85 21.76
N PHE A 27 6.48 2.05 21.22
CA PHE A 27 5.22 2.76 21.45
C PHE A 27 3.99 1.93 20.99
N LEU A 28 4.09 1.26 19.85
CA LEU A 28 3.03 0.41 19.30
C LEU A 28 2.84 -0.88 20.11
N LYS A 29 3.92 -1.56 20.49
CA LYS A 29 3.85 -2.79 21.31
C LYS A 29 3.25 -2.54 22.70
N ALA A 30 3.37 -1.32 23.23
CA ALA A 30 2.71 -0.94 24.48
C ALA A 30 1.17 -0.83 24.35
N ARG A 31 0.63 -0.73 23.12
CA ARG A 31 -0.80 -0.49 22.84
C ARG A 31 -1.50 -1.66 22.18
N PHE A 32 -0.78 -2.42 21.38
CA PHE A 32 -1.30 -3.48 20.55
C PHE A 32 -0.64 -4.80 20.97
N GLY A 33 -1.43 -5.88 21.06
CA GLY A 33 -0.94 -7.17 21.50
C GLY A 33 0.00 -7.79 20.47
N ARG A 34 -0.42 -7.80 19.20
CA ARG A 34 0.35 -8.34 18.07
C ARG A 34 0.69 -7.24 17.09
N VAL A 35 1.98 -6.88 17.00
CA VAL A 35 2.49 -5.89 16.04
C VAL A 35 3.39 -6.58 15.04
N ALA A 36 3.19 -6.33 13.75
CA ALA A 36 4.05 -6.80 12.67
C ALA A 36 5.04 -5.73 12.23
N PHE A 37 6.20 -6.15 11.74
CA PHE A 37 7.17 -5.30 11.06
C PHE A 37 7.26 -5.69 9.59
N PHE A 38 7.23 -4.71 8.70
CA PHE A 38 7.26 -4.96 7.26
C PHE A 38 8.10 -3.93 6.52
N ARG A 39 8.88 -4.38 5.54
CA ARG A 39 9.66 -3.57 4.61
C ARG A 39 9.21 -3.88 3.19
N PRO A 40 8.58 -2.96 2.45
CA PRO A 40 8.12 -3.24 1.09
C PRO A 40 9.29 -3.67 0.19
N PHE A 41 10.47 -3.08 0.44
CA PHE A 41 11.71 -3.35 -0.28
C PHE A 41 12.85 -3.65 0.69
N VAL A 42 13.59 -4.72 0.43
CA VAL A 42 14.84 -5.10 1.13
C VAL A 42 16.01 -5.17 0.17
N LYS A 43 17.23 -4.95 0.65
CA LYS A 43 18.43 -5.06 -0.21
C LYS A 43 18.70 -6.51 -0.62
N SER A 44 18.50 -7.45 0.31
CA SER A 44 18.70 -8.89 0.09
C SER A 44 17.50 -9.68 0.59
N LYS A 45 17.14 -10.72 -0.15
CA LYS A 45 16.10 -11.68 0.25
C LYS A 45 16.59 -12.73 1.25
N GLU A 46 17.89 -12.76 1.53
CA GLU A 46 18.48 -13.72 2.45
C GLU A 46 18.68 -13.13 3.84
N SER A 47 19.09 -11.86 3.92
CA SER A 47 19.38 -11.20 5.19
C SER A 47 19.35 -9.68 5.03
N ASP A 48 18.69 -9.01 5.96
CA ASP A 48 18.63 -7.55 6.08
C ASP A 48 18.78 -7.17 7.55
N HIS A 49 19.74 -6.30 7.85
CA HIS A 49 20.15 -5.98 9.23
C HIS A 49 19.01 -5.39 10.05
N ASP A 50 18.33 -4.36 9.54
CA ASP A 50 17.24 -3.68 10.25
C ASP A 50 16.10 -4.67 10.52
N THR A 51 15.77 -5.49 9.53
CA THR A 51 14.72 -6.51 9.65
C THR A 51 15.05 -7.53 10.74
N HIS A 52 16.28 -8.09 10.76
CA HIS A 52 16.70 -9.00 11.82
C HIS A 52 16.73 -8.31 13.18
N PHE A 53 17.18 -7.06 13.24
CA PHE A 53 17.12 -6.26 14.46
C PHE A 53 15.70 -6.23 15.04
N PHE A 54 14.69 -5.92 14.23
CA PHE A 54 13.30 -5.86 14.72
C PHE A 54 12.74 -7.22 15.12
N LEU A 55 12.98 -8.27 14.33
CA LEU A 55 12.55 -9.64 14.64
C LEU A 55 13.11 -10.10 15.98
N ASP A 56 14.41 -9.95 16.18
CA ASP A 56 15.11 -10.42 17.38
C ASP A 56 14.78 -9.56 18.61
N ARG A 57 14.94 -8.23 18.50
CA ARG A 57 14.83 -7.30 19.64
C ARG A 57 13.44 -7.26 20.23
N PHE A 58 12.42 -7.33 19.37
CA PHE A 58 11.02 -7.28 19.78
C PHE A 58 10.36 -8.66 19.83
N SER A 59 11.12 -9.72 19.55
CA SER A 59 10.66 -11.12 19.55
C SER A 59 9.36 -11.28 18.75
N LEU A 60 9.37 -10.78 17.51
CA LEU A 60 8.20 -10.81 16.65
C LEU A 60 7.97 -12.25 16.16
N GLU A 61 6.72 -12.73 16.22
CA GLU A 61 6.32 -14.07 15.77
C GLU A 61 6.24 -14.16 14.22
N MET A 62 7.28 -13.70 13.55
CA MET A 62 7.34 -13.57 12.09
C MET A 62 8.60 -14.22 11.54
N GLU A 63 8.46 -14.94 10.43
CA GLU A 63 9.59 -15.41 9.64
C GLU A 63 10.11 -14.28 8.75
N TYR A 64 11.43 -14.27 8.49
CA TYR A 64 12.08 -13.22 7.67
C TYR A 64 11.42 -13.03 6.29
N HIS A 65 11.00 -14.11 5.62
CA HIS A 65 10.36 -14.02 4.30
C HIS A 65 8.93 -13.41 4.33
N GLN A 66 8.36 -13.20 5.52
CA GLN A 66 7.06 -12.55 5.72
C GLN A 66 7.20 -11.04 5.90
N THR A 67 8.39 -10.55 6.28
CA THR A 67 8.63 -9.13 6.58
C THR A 67 8.89 -8.29 5.33
N PHE A 68 8.92 -8.87 4.12
CA PHE A 68 9.12 -8.09 2.90
C PHE A 68 8.33 -8.60 1.69
N ALA A 69 8.21 -7.77 0.66
CA ALA A 69 7.62 -8.14 -0.62
C ALA A 69 8.66 -8.37 -1.73
N PHE A 70 9.54 -7.40 -1.96
CA PHE A 70 10.48 -7.44 -3.08
C PHE A 70 11.90 -7.08 -2.65
N SER A 71 12.90 -7.57 -3.39
CA SER A 71 14.22 -6.94 -3.30
C SER A 71 14.25 -5.63 -4.09
N VAL A 72 15.15 -4.72 -3.76
CA VAL A 72 15.35 -3.47 -4.52
C VAL A 72 15.62 -3.77 -6.00
N LEU A 73 16.46 -4.78 -6.30
CA LEU A 73 16.76 -5.19 -7.68
C LEU A 73 15.55 -5.73 -8.45
N GLU A 74 14.62 -6.43 -7.78
CA GLU A 74 13.38 -6.88 -8.40
C GLU A 74 12.44 -5.72 -8.69
N ALA A 75 12.31 -4.79 -7.74
CA ALA A 75 11.49 -3.60 -7.91
C ALA A 75 11.99 -2.76 -9.11
N GLU A 76 13.30 -2.55 -9.23
CA GLU A 76 13.92 -1.85 -10.37
C GLU A 76 13.57 -2.51 -11.72
N ARG A 77 13.66 -3.84 -11.79
CA ARG A 77 13.35 -4.60 -13.01
C ARG A 77 11.88 -4.47 -13.42
N GLU A 78 10.97 -4.59 -12.47
CA GLU A 78 9.53 -4.47 -12.76
C GLU A 78 9.15 -3.04 -13.14
N ILE A 79 9.75 -2.01 -12.51
CA ILE A 79 9.57 -0.60 -12.89
C ILE A 79 10.07 -0.37 -14.32
N ALA A 80 11.27 -0.87 -14.65
CA ALA A 80 11.84 -0.75 -16.00
C ALA A 80 10.97 -1.42 -17.09
N GLN A 81 10.17 -2.42 -16.71
CA GLN A 81 9.22 -3.09 -17.61
C GLN A 81 7.82 -2.47 -17.61
N ASN A 82 7.64 -1.30 -16.97
CA ASN A 82 6.35 -0.62 -16.81
C ASN A 82 5.30 -1.46 -16.05
N ARG A 83 5.76 -2.29 -15.10
CA ARG A 83 4.94 -3.20 -14.30
C ARG A 83 4.80 -2.74 -12.84
N PHE A 84 4.83 -1.44 -12.58
CA PHE A 84 4.69 -0.90 -11.23
C PHE A 84 3.41 -1.37 -10.51
N LYS A 85 2.29 -1.50 -11.23
CA LYS A 85 1.04 -2.05 -10.68
C LYS A 85 1.17 -3.48 -10.14
N PHE A 86 2.09 -4.28 -10.69
CA PHE A 86 2.37 -5.62 -10.18
C PHE A 86 3.07 -5.57 -8.81
N LEU A 87 4.06 -4.69 -8.65
CA LEU A 87 4.72 -4.45 -7.37
C LEU A 87 3.72 -4.00 -6.30
N LEU A 88 2.89 -3.00 -6.62
CA LEU A 88 1.85 -2.52 -5.70
C LEU A 88 0.92 -3.65 -5.25
N LYS A 89 0.42 -4.48 -6.18
CA LYS A 89 -0.43 -5.62 -5.84
C LYS A 89 0.27 -6.64 -4.93
N GLY A 90 1.55 -6.92 -5.18
CA GLY A 90 2.35 -7.82 -4.33
C GLY A 90 2.51 -7.27 -2.91
N ILE A 91 2.80 -5.97 -2.77
CA ILE A 91 2.93 -5.29 -1.49
C ILE A 91 1.58 -5.26 -0.75
N ILE A 92 0.50 -4.82 -1.41
CA ILE A 92 -0.86 -4.80 -0.83
C ILE A 92 -1.24 -6.18 -0.32
N SER A 93 -1.01 -7.23 -1.12
CA SER A 93 -1.33 -8.60 -0.73
C SER A 93 -0.60 -9.05 0.55
N LYS A 94 0.71 -8.82 0.61
CA LYS A 94 1.53 -9.16 1.79
C LYS A 94 1.07 -8.42 3.03
N VAL A 95 0.83 -7.12 2.92
CA VAL A 95 0.40 -6.29 4.04
C VAL A 95 -0.99 -6.68 4.53
N LYS A 96 -1.93 -7.00 3.63
CA LYS A 96 -3.28 -7.44 4.02
C LYS A 96 -3.27 -8.77 4.79
N ILE A 97 -2.43 -9.72 4.39
CA ILE A 97 -2.21 -10.96 5.15
C ILE A 97 -1.70 -10.66 6.58
N LEU A 98 -0.84 -9.65 6.73
CA LEU A 98 -0.38 -9.21 8.06
C LEU A 98 -1.51 -8.54 8.84
N GLU A 99 -2.31 -7.66 8.24
CA GLU A 99 -3.45 -7.00 8.90
C GLU A 99 -4.57 -7.96 9.34
N GLU A 100 -4.64 -9.17 8.77
CA GLU A 100 -5.53 -10.25 9.23
C GLU A 100 -5.00 -10.96 10.48
N SER A 101 -3.67 -11.07 10.58
CA SER A 101 -2.99 -11.85 11.62
C SER A 101 -2.49 -11.00 12.79
N TYR A 102 -2.32 -9.70 12.60
CA TYR A 102 -1.74 -8.76 13.57
C TYR A 102 -2.69 -7.58 13.83
N ASP A 103 -2.60 -7.02 15.02
CA ASP A 103 -3.43 -5.89 15.44
C ASP A 103 -2.94 -4.57 14.82
N PHE A 104 -1.63 -4.49 14.53
CA PHE A 104 -0.99 -3.34 13.90
C PHE A 104 0.19 -3.75 13.01
N VAL A 105 0.41 -3.06 11.89
CA VAL A 105 1.57 -3.27 10.99
C VAL A 105 2.43 -2.00 10.90
N LEU A 106 3.66 -2.05 11.40
CA LEU A 106 4.64 -0.99 11.20
C LEU A 106 5.42 -1.25 9.91
N ILE A 107 5.38 -0.30 8.99
CA ILE A 107 6.07 -0.38 7.71
C ILE A 107 7.26 0.57 7.67
N GLU A 108 8.45 0.04 7.40
CA GLU A 108 9.63 0.86 7.09
C GLU A 108 9.91 0.84 5.58
N GLY A 109 9.84 2.02 4.98
CA GLY A 109 10.09 2.25 3.57
C GLY A 109 11.55 2.12 3.17
N LEU A 110 11.82 2.56 1.94
CA LEU A 110 13.16 2.62 1.41
C LEU A 110 13.84 3.92 1.86
N ASN A 111 14.91 3.81 2.65
CA ASN A 111 15.68 4.93 3.21
C ASN A 111 16.61 5.58 2.14
N GLN A 112 16.04 6.02 1.02
CA GLN A 112 16.70 6.83 -0.01
C GLN A 112 15.67 7.51 -0.92
N ASP A 113 16.03 8.71 -1.39
CA ASP A 113 15.15 9.64 -2.10
C ASP A 113 14.52 9.11 -3.38
N LYS A 114 15.28 8.36 -4.18
CA LYS A 114 14.85 7.93 -5.52
C LYS A 114 15.35 6.52 -5.84
N PHE A 115 14.50 5.73 -6.49
CA PHE A 115 14.92 4.50 -7.17
C PHE A 115 15.87 4.81 -8.35
N SER A 116 15.74 6.00 -8.96
CA SER A 116 16.63 6.50 -10.01
C SER A 116 16.65 8.03 -10.00
N ASN A 117 17.84 8.63 -10.10
CA ASN A 117 18.01 10.09 -10.20
C ASN A 117 17.34 10.70 -11.46
N ALA A 118 16.90 9.89 -12.41
CA ALA A 118 16.33 10.33 -13.68
C ALA A 118 14.80 10.55 -13.65
N ILE A 119 14.10 10.13 -12.60
CA ILE A 119 12.63 10.20 -12.52
C ILE A 119 12.23 10.94 -11.26
N ASP A 120 11.31 11.88 -11.37
CA ASP A 120 10.64 12.50 -10.23
C ASP A 120 9.52 11.60 -9.72
N PHE A 121 9.93 10.48 -9.11
CA PHE A 121 9.04 9.43 -8.64
C PHE A 121 9.46 8.98 -7.25
N ASP A 122 8.63 9.31 -6.26
CA ASP A 122 8.77 8.82 -4.91
C ASP A 122 7.91 7.56 -4.70
N ILE A 123 8.59 6.43 -4.65
CA ILE A 123 7.95 5.14 -4.44
C ILE A 123 7.31 5.01 -3.06
N ASN A 124 7.86 5.66 -2.04
CA ASN A 124 7.40 5.52 -0.66
C ASN A 124 6.02 6.16 -0.52
N LEU A 125 5.84 7.35 -1.09
CA LEU A 125 4.54 8.00 -1.17
C LEU A 125 3.54 7.16 -1.97
N GLU A 126 3.94 6.62 -3.11
CA GLU A 126 3.06 5.78 -3.92
C GLU A 126 2.63 4.50 -3.19
N VAL A 127 3.55 3.83 -2.49
CA VAL A 127 3.23 2.64 -1.68
C VAL A 127 2.32 3.02 -0.51
N SER A 128 2.66 4.06 0.25
CA SER A 128 1.86 4.51 1.40
C SER A 128 0.44 4.90 1.00
N LYS A 129 0.29 5.64 -0.10
CA LYS A 129 -1.00 6.02 -0.69
C LYS A 129 -1.83 4.80 -1.08
N ASN A 130 -1.22 3.84 -1.78
CA ASN A 130 -1.90 2.62 -2.21
C ASN A 130 -2.12 1.59 -1.09
N LEU A 131 -1.63 1.85 0.11
CA LEU A 131 -1.95 1.09 1.31
C LEU A 131 -2.91 1.85 2.24
N ASP A 132 -3.26 3.10 1.91
CA ASP A 132 -4.02 4.03 2.76
C ASP A 132 -3.38 4.21 4.15
N MET A 133 -2.05 4.35 4.18
CA MET A 133 -1.32 4.46 5.44
C MET A 133 -0.94 5.90 5.76
N PRO A 134 -1.03 6.31 7.04
CA PRO A 134 -0.38 7.54 7.49
C PRO A 134 1.13 7.42 7.30
N TYR A 135 1.72 8.53 6.87
CA TYR A 135 3.10 8.66 6.45
C TYR A 135 3.89 9.47 7.49
N ILE A 136 4.96 8.87 8.00
CA ILE A 136 5.96 9.53 8.82
C ILE A 136 7.18 9.76 7.96
N ASN A 137 7.59 11.03 7.90
CA ASN A 137 8.81 11.41 7.24
C ASN A 137 9.92 11.68 8.26
N LEU A 138 11.14 11.27 7.93
CA LEU A 138 12.35 11.48 8.71
C LEU A 138 13.34 12.34 7.93
N LEU A 139 13.74 13.45 8.55
CA LEU A 139 14.70 14.41 8.04
C LEU A 139 16.01 14.31 8.80
N LYS A 140 17.10 14.51 8.08
CA LYS A 140 18.44 14.58 8.65
C LYS A 140 18.83 16.04 8.86
N GLY A 141 19.01 16.44 10.11
CA GLY A 141 19.34 17.81 10.50
C GLY A 141 20.83 18.10 10.65
N ASN A 142 21.72 17.10 10.56
CA ASN A 142 23.13 17.34 10.83
C ASN A 142 23.76 18.29 9.78
N LYS A 143 24.55 19.26 10.25
CA LYS A 143 25.17 20.30 9.42
C LYS A 143 24.19 21.22 8.66
N LYS A 144 22.89 21.18 8.99
CA LYS A 144 21.88 22.11 8.46
C LYS A 144 21.52 23.16 9.51
N SER A 145 21.15 24.34 9.06
CA SER A 145 20.59 25.40 9.90
C SER A 145 19.11 25.13 10.20
N ALA A 146 18.58 25.79 11.24
CA ALA A 146 17.17 25.62 11.61
C ALA A 146 16.21 26.11 10.51
N ASP A 147 16.59 27.13 9.76
CA ASP A 147 15.82 27.68 8.65
C ASP A 147 15.78 26.69 7.46
N GLU A 148 16.91 26.07 7.11
CA GLU A 148 16.96 25.03 6.07
C GLU A 148 16.10 23.81 6.42
N ILE A 149 16.12 23.37 7.68
CA ILE A 149 15.30 22.24 8.14
C ILE A 149 13.80 22.61 8.10
N LEU A 150 13.45 23.84 8.46
CA LEU A 150 12.05 24.31 8.37
C LEU A 150 11.56 24.32 6.92
N ASP A 151 12.36 24.86 6.00
CA ASP A 151 12.02 24.88 4.58
C ASP A 151 11.77 23.46 4.04
N GLU A 152 12.62 22.51 4.42
CA GLU A 152 12.48 21.09 4.06
C GLU A 152 11.18 20.47 4.65
N ILE A 153 10.86 20.74 5.91
CA ILE A 153 9.59 20.31 6.53
C ILE A 153 8.37 20.84 5.74
N LEU A 154 8.41 22.11 5.33
CA LEU A 154 7.32 22.74 4.61
C LEU A 154 7.15 22.17 3.20
N ILE A 155 8.27 21.96 2.49
CA ILE A 155 8.29 21.35 1.16
C ILE A 155 7.72 19.93 1.23
N ASP A 156 8.20 19.12 2.17
CA ASP A 156 7.75 17.73 2.31
C ASP A 156 6.29 17.65 2.76
N TYR A 157 5.84 18.56 3.63
CA TYR A 157 4.44 18.64 4.02
C TYR A 157 3.51 18.88 2.81
N GLU A 158 3.84 19.84 1.94
CA GLU A 158 3.05 20.06 0.73
C GLU A 158 3.20 18.92 -0.28
N GLY A 159 4.39 18.32 -0.41
CA GLY A 159 4.62 17.13 -1.25
C GLY A 159 3.75 15.94 -0.85
N ILE A 160 3.77 15.56 0.43
CA ILE A 160 2.95 14.46 0.98
C ILE A 160 1.46 14.71 0.75
N LYS A 161 1.01 15.95 0.95
CA LYS A 161 -0.37 16.37 0.77
C LYS A 161 -0.81 16.34 -0.69
N LEU A 162 0.03 16.80 -1.62
CA LEU A 162 -0.23 16.75 -3.06
C LEU A 162 -0.30 15.32 -3.59
N SER A 163 0.52 14.41 -3.05
CA SER A 163 0.44 12.98 -3.37
C SER A 163 -0.82 12.29 -2.84
N GLY A 164 -1.61 12.99 -2.01
CA GLY A 164 -2.82 12.44 -1.38
C GLY A 164 -2.53 11.53 -0.20
N CYS A 165 -1.30 11.51 0.32
CA CYS A 165 -0.94 10.80 1.53
C CYS A 165 -1.35 11.57 2.79
N ARG A 166 -1.50 10.86 3.91
CA ARG A 166 -1.80 11.45 5.21
C ARG A 166 -0.51 11.68 5.97
N HIS A 167 -0.10 12.93 6.15
CA HIS A 167 1.10 13.23 6.93
C HIS A 167 0.82 13.05 8.43
N PHE A 168 1.44 12.03 9.04
CA PHE A 168 1.24 11.66 10.44
C PHE A 168 2.12 12.48 11.39
N ALA A 169 3.41 12.55 11.09
CA ALA A 169 4.41 13.32 11.83
C ALA A 169 5.68 13.50 11.00
N THR A 170 6.47 14.52 11.33
CA THR A 170 7.84 14.67 10.85
C THR A 170 8.82 14.48 11.99
N PHE A 171 9.87 13.70 11.77
CA PHE A 171 10.98 13.58 12.71
C PHE A 171 12.18 14.32 12.12
N ALA A 172 12.64 15.37 12.78
CA ALA A 172 13.91 16.01 12.45
C ALA A 172 14.96 15.46 13.41
N ASN A 173 15.88 14.64 12.90
CA ASN A 173 16.84 13.91 13.70
C ASN A 173 18.28 14.38 13.45
N ARG A 174 19.17 14.15 14.43
CA ARG A 174 20.59 14.51 14.36
C ARG A 174 20.87 16.02 14.40
N LEU A 175 20.10 16.77 15.17
CA LEU A 175 20.30 18.22 15.33
C LEU A 175 21.28 18.52 16.47
N ASP A 176 22.13 19.52 16.30
CA ASP A 176 22.85 20.08 17.45
C ASP A 176 21.89 20.87 18.37
N MET A 177 22.30 21.05 19.63
CA MET A 177 21.47 21.68 20.66
C MET A 177 20.98 23.09 20.30
N ASN A 178 21.80 23.89 19.60
CA ASN A 178 21.45 25.26 19.26
C ASN A 178 20.44 25.29 18.11
N THR A 179 20.69 24.49 17.07
CA THR A 179 19.76 24.33 15.95
C THR A 179 18.42 23.76 16.41
N ALA A 180 18.41 22.77 17.31
CA ALA A 180 17.20 22.19 17.87
C ALA A 180 16.34 23.22 18.62
N LYS A 181 16.96 24.09 19.43
CA LYS A 181 16.25 25.18 20.14
C LYS A 181 15.65 26.19 19.17
N LYS A 182 16.44 26.65 18.20
CA LYS A 182 15.98 27.63 17.20
C LYS A 182 14.83 27.06 16.35
N LEU A 183 14.91 25.79 15.94
CA LEU A 183 13.84 25.14 15.18
C LEU A 183 12.54 25.03 16.00
N LYS A 184 12.62 24.69 17.29
CA LYS A 184 11.45 24.67 18.18
C LYS A 184 10.74 26.03 18.23
N GLU A 185 11.49 27.13 18.27
CA GLU A 185 10.93 28.49 18.27
C GLU A 185 10.26 28.82 16.93
N LEU A 186 10.88 28.46 15.80
CA LEU A 186 10.31 28.71 14.47
C LEU A 186 8.99 27.97 14.26
N LEU A 187 8.89 26.72 14.69
CA LEU A 187 7.71 25.87 14.53
C LEU A 187 6.47 26.38 15.29
N LEU A 188 6.63 27.21 16.33
CA LEU A 188 5.50 27.81 17.06
C LEU A 188 4.62 28.71 16.18
N ASN A 189 5.14 29.17 15.03
CA ASN A 189 4.37 30.00 14.09
C ASN A 189 3.62 29.17 13.03
N HIS A 190 3.64 27.83 13.11
CA HIS A 190 3.09 26.93 12.09
C HIS A 190 2.09 25.91 12.65
N ASP A 191 0.93 26.39 13.11
CA ASP A 191 -0.14 25.56 13.71
C ASP A 191 -0.79 24.54 12.75
N THR A 192 -0.57 24.67 11.44
CA THR A 192 -1.17 23.79 10.42
C THR A 192 -0.36 22.52 10.16
N LEU A 193 0.88 22.45 10.64
CA LEU A 193 1.74 21.30 10.45
C LEU A 193 1.32 20.12 11.34
N PRO A 194 1.56 18.87 10.89
CA PRO A 194 1.49 17.73 11.79
C PRO A 194 2.59 17.83 12.87
N PRO A 195 2.52 17.01 13.94
CA PRO A 195 3.55 16.99 14.97
C PRO A 195 4.95 16.85 14.37
N VAL A 196 5.84 17.78 14.72
CA VAL A 196 7.27 17.72 14.38
C VAL A 196 8.05 17.37 15.65
N PHE A 197 8.72 16.22 15.64
CA PHE A 197 9.56 15.76 16.74
C PHE A 197 11.03 16.03 16.43
N ILE A 198 11.73 16.66 17.37
CA ILE A 198 13.13 17.07 17.22
C ILE A 198 14.02 16.21 18.10
N LEU A 199 14.94 15.48 17.46
CA LEU A 199 15.88 14.60 18.10
C LEU A 199 17.30 15.16 17.94
N GLU A 200 17.97 15.37 19.07
CA GLU A 200 19.35 15.85 19.13
C GLU A 200 20.35 14.76 18.72
N GLU A 201 21.51 15.16 18.20
CA GLU A 201 22.59 14.25 17.83
C GLU A 201 23.23 13.61 19.06
N ILE A 202 23.36 12.28 19.05
CA ILE A 202 24.14 11.51 20.04
C ILE A 202 25.32 10.86 19.33
N ALA A 203 26.51 11.43 19.53
CA ALA A 203 27.72 10.99 18.87
C ALA A 203 28.03 9.49 19.12
N GLU A 204 27.76 8.99 20.33
CA GLU A 204 28.02 7.60 20.71
C GLU A 204 27.22 6.55 19.91
N LEU A 205 26.10 6.94 19.27
CA LEU A 205 25.34 6.03 18.41
C LEU A 205 26.10 5.71 17.11
N ASP A 206 26.86 6.69 16.61
CA ASP A 206 27.65 6.62 15.39
C ASP A 206 29.10 6.18 15.62
N MET A 207 29.49 5.93 16.87
CA MET A 207 30.82 5.41 17.20
C MET A 207 30.85 3.87 17.10
N PRO A 208 31.83 3.27 16.38
CA PRO A 208 31.95 1.83 16.28
C PRO A 208 32.50 1.23 17.59
N THR A 209 32.27 -0.06 17.78
CA THR A 209 32.80 -0.85 18.88
C THR A 209 34.04 -1.61 18.45
N ILE A 210 34.83 -2.07 19.43
CA ILE A 210 35.97 -2.96 19.15
C ILE A 210 35.53 -4.24 18.44
N GLN A 211 34.34 -4.77 18.73
CA GLN A 211 33.77 -5.90 18.00
C GLN A 211 33.56 -5.59 16.52
N GLU A 212 32.91 -4.47 16.20
CA GLU A 212 32.63 -4.06 14.82
C GLU A 212 33.93 -3.85 14.03
N ILE A 213 34.94 -3.24 14.66
CA ILE A 213 36.26 -3.07 14.05
C ILE A 213 36.91 -4.43 13.78
N LYS A 214 36.93 -5.33 14.77
CA LYS A 214 37.48 -6.67 14.63
C LYS A 214 36.82 -7.42 13.48
N ASP A 215 35.50 -7.47 13.45
CA ASP A 215 34.75 -8.27 12.48
C ASP A 215 34.82 -7.65 11.07
N SER A 216 34.76 -6.32 10.96
CA SER A 216 34.84 -5.62 9.66
C SER A 216 36.23 -5.70 9.04
N LEU A 217 37.30 -5.71 9.84
CA LEU A 217 38.68 -5.76 9.34
C LEU A 217 39.25 -7.19 9.32
N GLY A 218 38.56 -8.17 9.89
CA GLY A 218 39.05 -9.54 10.03
C GLY A 218 40.26 -9.63 10.95
N CYS A 219 40.29 -8.83 12.02
CA CYS A 219 41.42 -8.80 12.94
C CYS A 219 41.54 -10.10 13.75
N GLU A 220 42.78 -10.52 13.97
CA GLU A 220 43.09 -11.57 14.93
C GLU A 220 43.13 -11.00 16.35
N VAL A 221 42.66 -11.79 17.32
CA VAL A 221 42.67 -11.37 18.73
C VAL A 221 43.99 -11.80 19.34
N VAL A 222 44.85 -10.82 19.64
CA VAL A 222 46.07 -11.08 20.40
C VAL A 222 45.73 -11.24 21.88
N ARG A 223 44.89 -10.35 22.41
CA ARG A 223 44.40 -10.39 23.79
C ARG A 223 43.12 -9.58 23.93
N ALA A 224 42.07 -10.15 24.51
CA ALA A 224 40.86 -9.42 24.87
C ALA A 224 40.00 -10.26 25.82
N ASN A 225 39.27 -9.62 26.73
CA ASN A 225 38.18 -10.24 27.47
C ASN A 225 36.85 -10.06 26.74
N LYS A 226 35.83 -10.86 27.11
CA LYS A 226 34.49 -10.78 26.51
C LYS A 226 33.86 -9.38 26.60
N LEU A 227 34.13 -8.63 27.67
CA LEU A 227 33.59 -7.29 27.87
C LEU A 227 34.33 -6.22 27.06
N ASP A 228 35.58 -6.45 26.69
CA ASP A 228 36.41 -5.47 25.97
C ASP A 228 35.87 -5.18 24.56
N PHE A 229 35.26 -6.18 23.93
CA PHE A 229 34.63 -6.03 22.61
C PHE A 229 33.48 -5.03 22.58
N LYS A 230 32.87 -4.73 23.74
CA LYS A 230 31.76 -3.75 23.86
C LYS A 230 32.23 -2.31 24.00
N ARG A 231 33.54 -2.06 24.08
CA ARG A 231 34.10 -0.70 24.18
C ARG A 231 33.87 0.06 22.88
N VAL A 232 33.53 1.33 23.03
CA VAL A 232 33.25 2.25 21.92
C VAL A 232 34.53 2.99 21.55
N VAL A 233 34.82 3.10 20.27
CA VAL A 233 35.97 3.83 19.73
C VAL A 233 35.51 5.21 19.31
N ARG A 234 36.05 6.23 19.98
CA ARG A 234 35.72 7.63 19.73
C ARG A 234 36.51 8.19 18.57
N ASP A 235 37.82 7.97 18.57
CA ASP A 235 38.73 8.45 17.53
C ASP A 235 39.88 7.44 17.33
N ILE A 236 40.64 7.62 16.25
CA ILE A 236 41.75 6.75 15.87
C ILE A 236 43.05 7.55 15.97
N LYS A 237 44.01 7.06 16.76
CA LYS A 237 45.35 7.66 16.85
C LYS A 237 46.39 6.76 16.21
N ILE A 238 47.09 7.31 15.23
CA ILE A 238 48.21 6.63 14.58
C ILE A 238 49.48 6.90 15.39
N ALA A 239 50.05 5.87 15.99
CA ALA A 239 51.25 6.00 16.81
C ALA A 239 52.52 6.03 15.97
N ALA A 240 52.77 7.18 15.33
CA ALA A 240 53.99 7.43 14.54
C ALA A 240 55.11 8.13 15.34
N MET A 241 54.74 8.91 16.37
CA MET A 241 55.67 9.68 17.21
C MET A 241 56.46 8.80 18.19
N GLN A 242 57.46 9.36 18.86
CA GLN A 242 58.10 8.75 20.03
C GLN A 242 57.11 8.69 21.21
N LEU A 243 57.39 7.86 22.21
CA LEU A 243 56.44 7.56 23.28
C LEU A 243 56.02 8.80 24.09
N ASP A 244 56.97 9.68 24.41
CA ASP A 244 56.74 10.93 25.13
C ASP A 244 55.76 11.85 24.40
N ASP A 245 56.01 12.14 23.12
CA ASP A 245 55.12 12.95 22.30
C ASP A 245 53.76 12.26 22.08
N PHE A 246 53.75 10.94 21.85
CA PHE A 246 52.52 10.17 21.63
C PHE A 246 51.55 10.26 22.81
N LEU A 247 52.07 10.17 24.05
CA LEU A 247 51.24 10.22 25.26
C LEU A 247 50.57 11.58 25.49
N GLU A 248 51.07 12.66 24.90
CA GLU A 248 50.41 13.98 24.95
C GLU A 248 49.19 14.08 24.02
N HIS A 249 49.06 13.17 23.06
CA HIS A 249 48.05 13.24 21.98
C HIS A 249 46.95 12.17 22.10
N ILE A 250 47.01 11.30 23.10
CA ILE A 250 45.94 10.34 23.37
C ILE A 250 44.80 11.01 24.13
N GLU A 251 43.57 10.61 23.83
CA GLU A 251 42.32 11.02 24.50
C GLU A 251 41.53 9.78 24.97
N ASP A 252 40.53 10.03 25.82
CA ASP A 252 39.63 8.98 26.30
C ASP A 252 38.84 8.37 25.14
N GLY A 253 38.88 7.04 25.05
CA GLY A 253 38.16 6.28 24.04
C GLY A 253 38.88 6.11 22.71
N ASP A 254 40.15 6.50 22.62
CA ASP A 254 40.94 6.35 21.40
C ASP A 254 41.28 4.89 21.08
N LEU A 255 41.29 4.57 19.79
CA LEU A 255 41.91 3.34 19.27
C LEU A 255 43.31 3.65 18.75
N ILE A 256 44.30 2.97 19.31
CA ILE A 256 45.69 3.16 18.91
C ILE A 256 46.02 2.22 17.76
N VAL A 257 46.43 2.76 16.62
CA VAL A 257 46.92 1.99 15.46
C VAL A 257 48.43 2.11 15.42
N VAL A 258 49.12 0.98 15.56
CA VAL A 258 50.58 0.96 15.77
C VAL A 258 51.23 -0.27 15.12
N PRO A 259 52.41 -0.15 14.50
CA PRO A 259 53.20 -1.31 14.09
C PRO A 259 53.53 -2.27 15.25
N ALA A 260 53.51 -3.57 15.00
CA ALA A 260 53.75 -4.58 16.05
C ALA A 260 55.17 -4.56 16.67
N ASP A 261 56.14 -3.89 16.02
CA ASP A 261 57.53 -3.74 16.48
C ASP A 261 57.76 -2.50 17.38
N ARG A 262 56.75 -1.63 17.56
CA ARG A 262 56.78 -0.49 18.49
C ARG A 262 56.47 -0.90 19.93
N ALA A 263 57.37 -1.67 20.53
CA ALA A 263 57.26 -2.17 21.89
C ALA A 263 57.10 -1.05 22.94
N ASP A 264 57.73 0.10 22.71
CA ASP A 264 57.64 1.31 23.53
C ASP A 264 56.21 1.85 23.60
N ILE A 265 55.52 1.98 22.46
CA ILE A 265 54.14 2.46 22.40
C ILE A 265 53.18 1.47 23.04
N ILE A 266 53.34 0.17 22.76
CA ILE A 266 52.45 -0.87 23.29
C ILE A 266 52.52 -0.87 24.82
N THR A 267 53.73 -0.89 25.39
CA THR A 267 53.93 -0.90 26.84
C THR A 267 53.52 0.43 27.48
N GLY A 268 53.86 1.56 26.88
CA GLY A 268 53.46 2.88 27.35
C GLY A 268 51.94 3.07 27.37
N SER A 269 51.24 2.61 26.33
CA SER A 269 49.77 2.64 26.25
C SER A 269 49.12 1.80 27.35
N ILE A 270 49.71 0.64 27.67
CA ILE A 270 49.23 -0.21 28.77
C ILE A 270 49.43 0.49 30.11
N LEU A 271 50.61 1.09 30.35
CA LEU A 271 50.91 1.81 31.58
C LEU A 271 50.03 3.06 31.75
N ALA A 272 49.69 3.75 30.65
CA ALA A 272 48.81 4.91 30.66
C ALA A 272 47.44 4.58 31.28
N ILE A 273 46.86 3.41 30.96
CA ILE A 273 45.55 2.97 31.50
C ILE A 273 45.56 2.78 33.02
N TYR A 274 46.70 2.40 33.60
CA TYR A 274 46.83 2.24 35.05
C TYR A 274 47.18 3.55 35.77
N SER A 275 47.53 4.60 35.04
CA SER A 275 47.79 5.92 35.59
C SER A 275 46.51 6.72 35.73
N LYS A 276 46.32 7.40 36.86
CA LYS A 276 45.19 8.33 37.07
C LYS A 276 45.32 9.62 36.27
N ASN A 277 46.50 9.91 35.74
CA ASN A 277 46.82 11.16 35.05
C ASN A 277 46.76 11.04 33.53
N PHE A 278 46.46 9.85 33.00
CA PHE A 278 46.37 9.61 31.57
C PHE A 278 44.98 9.10 31.16
N PRO A 279 44.56 9.35 29.91
CA PRO A 279 43.28 8.90 29.40
C PRO A 279 43.19 7.37 29.28
N SER A 280 41.96 6.86 29.32
CA SER A 280 41.64 5.45 29.09
C SER A 280 41.34 5.21 27.61
N ILE A 281 42.28 4.56 26.92
CA ILE A 281 42.10 4.14 25.53
C ILE A 281 41.12 2.96 25.40
N SER A 282 40.53 2.81 24.22
CA SER A 282 39.55 1.77 23.91
C SER A 282 40.16 0.47 23.39
N GLY A 283 41.34 0.53 22.77
CA GLY A 283 42.01 -0.65 22.23
C GLY A 283 43.29 -0.32 21.48
N ILE A 284 44.04 -1.37 21.13
CA ILE A 284 45.22 -1.30 20.25
C ILE A 284 45.00 -2.22 19.05
N VAL A 285 45.29 -1.72 17.85
CA VAL A 285 45.40 -2.51 16.61
C VAL A 285 46.84 -2.53 16.14
N LEU A 286 47.42 -3.72 16.12
CA LEU A 286 48.78 -3.98 15.67
C LEU A 286 48.82 -4.21 14.17
N THR A 287 49.69 -3.48 13.48
CA THR A 287 49.78 -3.47 12.03
C THR A 287 51.09 -4.08 11.52
N GLY A 288 51.17 -4.30 10.21
CA GLY A 288 52.38 -4.76 9.51
C GLY A 288 52.51 -6.27 9.39
N GLY A 289 51.54 -7.05 9.89
CA GLY A 289 51.55 -8.52 9.77
C GLY A 289 52.70 -9.21 10.51
N ILE A 290 53.38 -8.50 11.41
CA ILE A 290 54.45 -9.01 12.25
C ILE A 290 53.85 -9.37 13.62
N SER A 291 54.33 -10.45 14.22
CA SER A 291 53.94 -10.81 15.60
C SER A 291 54.71 -9.97 16.61
N ILE A 292 54.06 -9.67 17.73
CA ILE A 292 54.72 -9.06 18.90
C ILE A 292 55.94 -9.90 19.29
N SER A 293 57.05 -9.26 19.67
CA SER A 293 58.26 -9.95 20.11
C SER A 293 57.98 -10.82 21.36
N PRO A 294 58.66 -11.98 21.52
CA PRO A 294 58.44 -12.87 22.65
C PRO A 294 58.53 -12.19 24.04
N PRO A 295 59.50 -11.29 24.30
CA PRO A 295 59.57 -10.61 25.60
C PRO A 295 58.34 -9.75 25.92
N ILE A 296 57.79 -9.04 24.93
CA ILE A 296 56.58 -8.24 25.14
C ILE A 296 55.36 -9.14 25.32
N LYS A 297 55.30 -10.28 24.61
CA LYS A 297 54.26 -11.28 24.81
C LYS A 297 54.29 -11.85 26.23
N ASP A 298 55.48 -12.10 26.79
CA ASP A 298 55.64 -12.55 28.18
C ASP A 298 55.18 -11.49 29.18
N ILE A 299 55.49 -10.21 28.95
CA ILE A 299 54.96 -9.09 29.75
C ILE A 299 53.43 -9.08 29.71
N LEU A 300 52.82 -9.20 28.52
CA LEU A 300 51.37 -9.25 28.39
C LEU A 300 50.77 -10.43 29.15
N ASN A 301 51.38 -11.61 29.06
CA ASN A 301 50.94 -12.82 29.74
C ASN A 301 51.04 -12.72 31.27
N GLY A 302 51.91 -11.84 31.80
CA GLY A 302 52.05 -11.60 33.24
C GLY A 302 50.91 -10.81 33.89
N PHE A 303 50.03 -10.17 33.11
CA PHE A 303 48.83 -9.53 33.65
C PHE A 303 47.69 -10.55 33.79
N ASP A 304 47.12 -10.69 34.99
CA ASP A 304 45.95 -11.58 35.19
C ASP A 304 44.69 -11.01 34.53
N ASN A 305 44.49 -9.70 34.59
CA ASN A 305 43.37 -9.01 33.96
C ASN A 305 43.83 -7.67 33.39
N LEU A 306 44.05 -7.63 32.06
CA LEU A 306 44.39 -6.41 31.35
C LEU A 306 43.11 -5.89 30.67
N PRO A 307 42.53 -4.76 31.10
CA PRO A 307 41.30 -4.22 30.54
C PRO A 307 41.60 -3.43 29.26
N LEU A 308 42.28 -4.04 28.30
CA LEU A 308 42.66 -3.43 27.03
C LEU A 308 42.68 -4.51 25.93
N PRO A 309 41.77 -4.44 24.94
CA PRO A 309 41.82 -5.34 23.80
C PRO A 309 42.99 -4.96 22.88
N ILE A 310 43.75 -5.96 22.49
CA ILE A 310 44.84 -5.90 21.52
C ILE A 310 44.47 -6.82 20.36
N LEU A 311 44.32 -6.22 19.19
CA LEU A 311 44.01 -6.88 17.93
C LEU A 311 45.22 -6.81 17.00
N SER A 312 45.32 -7.72 16.04
CA SER A 312 46.35 -7.67 14.99
C SER A 312 45.75 -7.80 13.60
N ILE A 313 46.37 -7.13 12.63
CA ILE A 313 45.99 -7.15 11.23
C ILE A 313 47.23 -7.18 10.33
N HIS A 314 47.11 -7.85 9.18
CA HIS A 314 48.22 -8.00 8.23
C HIS A 314 48.51 -6.74 7.40
N HIS A 315 47.58 -5.78 7.37
CA HIS A 315 47.75 -4.54 6.60
C HIS A 315 48.76 -3.59 7.25
N ASP A 316 49.37 -2.73 6.44
CA ASP A 316 50.20 -1.64 6.95
C ASP A 316 49.36 -0.60 7.74
N THR A 317 50.05 0.29 8.45
CA THR A 317 49.42 1.30 9.32
C THR A 317 48.49 2.24 8.57
N PHE A 318 48.85 2.67 7.36
CA PHE A 318 48.07 3.63 6.59
C PHE A 318 46.77 3.00 6.06
N GLN A 319 46.88 1.81 5.47
CA GLN A 319 45.72 1.04 5.00
C GLN A 319 44.80 0.65 6.16
N THR A 320 45.37 0.30 7.32
CA THR A 320 44.59 0.00 8.53
C THR A 320 43.83 1.23 8.99
N ALA A 321 44.46 2.40 9.09
CA ALA A 321 43.81 3.63 9.52
C ALA A 321 42.61 4.00 8.62
N ILE A 322 42.77 3.91 7.30
CA ILE A 322 41.67 4.14 6.34
C ILE A 322 40.52 3.16 6.59
N ARG A 323 40.82 1.87 6.74
CA ARG A 323 39.81 0.82 6.93
C ARG A 323 39.06 0.97 8.24
N VAL A 324 39.76 1.26 9.35
CA VAL A 324 39.11 1.51 10.64
C VAL A 324 38.17 2.71 10.54
N ASN A 325 38.56 3.79 9.85
CA ASN A 325 37.72 4.97 9.67
C ASN A 325 36.50 4.72 8.75
N GLN A 326 36.49 3.62 8.01
CA GLN A 326 35.35 3.20 7.17
C GLN A 326 34.40 2.22 7.89
N VAL A 327 34.74 1.77 9.09
CA VAL A 327 33.89 0.87 9.88
C VAL A 327 32.62 1.61 10.25
N SER A 328 31.48 1.11 9.78
CA SER A 328 30.17 1.69 10.07
C SER A 328 29.69 1.24 11.44
N ALA A 329 29.38 2.20 12.30
CA ALA A 329 28.69 1.93 13.55
C ALA A 329 27.27 1.42 13.27
N THR A 330 26.94 0.29 13.87
CA THR A 330 25.67 -0.40 13.68
C THR A 330 25.03 -0.67 15.05
N ILE A 331 23.70 -0.56 15.11
CA ILE A 331 22.94 -0.95 16.31
C ILE A 331 22.44 -2.37 16.07
N HIS A 332 23.03 -3.35 16.76
CA HIS A 332 22.58 -4.74 16.74
C HIS A 332 21.53 -4.99 17.83
N ALA A 333 20.76 -6.07 17.71
CA ALA A 333 19.68 -6.40 18.64
C ALA A 333 20.15 -6.54 20.11
N HIS A 334 21.43 -6.86 20.32
CA HIS A 334 22.04 -7.02 21.64
C HIS A 334 22.94 -5.84 22.07
N SER A 335 22.89 -4.72 21.34
CA SER A 335 23.65 -3.50 21.66
C SER A 335 22.98 -2.69 22.78
N GLU A 336 22.82 -3.28 23.97
CA GLU A 336 22.05 -2.74 25.12
C GLU A 336 22.30 -1.26 25.39
N ARG A 337 23.58 -0.83 25.40
CA ARG A 337 23.94 0.57 25.66
C ARG A 337 23.45 1.52 24.56
N LYS A 338 23.66 1.19 23.28
CA LYS A 338 23.21 2.03 22.15
C LYS A 338 21.68 2.06 22.07
N ILE A 339 21.04 0.92 22.30
CA ILE A 339 19.57 0.82 22.37
C ILE A 339 19.03 1.72 23.48
N ALA A 340 19.60 1.66 24.69
CA ALA A 340 19.19 2.51 25.80
C ALA A 340 19.36 4.00 25.51
N LEU A 341 20.47 4.41 24.87
CA LEU A 341 20.69 5.80 24.44
C LEU A 341 19.64 6.25 23.41
N ALA A 342 19.42 5.43 22.37
CA ALA A 342 18.44 5.72 21.33
C ALA A 342 17.00 5.79 21.87
N MET A 343 16.61 4.88 22.77
CA MET A 343 15.30 4.90 23.43
C MET A 343 15.16 6.10 24.39
N GLY A 344 16.23 6.44 25.11
CA GLY A 344 16.27 7.62 25.98
C GLY A 344 16.05 8.91 25.18
N LEU A 345 16.74 9.05 24.05
CA LEU A 345 16.57 10.16 23.11
C LEU A 345 15.11 10.23 22.64
N PHE A 346 14.59 9.14 22.08
CA PHE A 346 13.22 9.09 21.56
C PHE A 346 12.19 9.48 22.63
N ASN A 347 12.26 8.87 23.81
CA ASN A 347 11.31 9.13 24.90
C ASN A 347 11.37 10.58 25.42
N SER A 348 12.56 11.20 25.39
CA SER A 348 12.73 12.61 25.79
C SER A 348 12.26 13.61 24.74
N SER A 349 12.29 13.22 23.46
CA SER A 349 11.95 14.07 22.32
C SER A 349 10.52 13.93 21.81
N VAL A 350 9.84 12.83 22.14
CA VAL A 350 8.56 12.45 21.52
C VAL A 350 7.44 12.42 22.56
N ASP A 351 6.43 13.27 22.38
CA ASP A 351 5.22 13.22 23.21
C ASP A 351 4.27 12.13 22.71
N SER A 352 4.22 11.01 23.45
CA SER A 352 3.34 9.88 23.16
C SER A 352 1.85 10.25 23.05
N ARG A 353 1.39 11.32 23.72
CA ARG A 353 -0.01 11.78 23.65
C ARG A 353 -0.36 12.34 22.28
N LEU A 354 0.61 12.98 21.61
CA LEU A 354 0.43 13.49 20.25
C LEU A 354 0.36 12.33 19.25
N LEU A 355 1.18 11.29 19.43
CA LEU A 355 1.10 10.07 18.63
C LEU A 355 -0.27 9.38 18.79
N ASP A 356 -0.77 9.27 20.03
CA ASP A 356 -2.11 8.73 20.31
C ASP A 356 -3.21 9.51 19.60
N ALA A 357 -3.19 10.85 19.74
CA ALA A 357 -4.16 11.72 19.08
C ALA A 357 -4.11 11.58 17.55
N GLN A 358 -2.92 11.37 16.96
CA GLN A 358 -2.79 11.13 15.53
C GLN A 358 -3.36 9.78 15.10
N ILE A 359 -3.14 8.70 15.85
CA ILE A 359 -3.73 7.38 15.56
C ILE A 359 -5.27 7.45 15.61
N GLU A 360 -5.83 8.19 16.57
CA GLU A 360 -7.28 8.37 16.70
C GLU A 360 -7.91 9.22 15.60
N LYS A 361 -7.26 10.34 15.24
CA LYS A 361 -7.72 11.25 14.15
C LYS A 361 -7.66 10.60 12.77
N SER A 362 -6.86 9.57 12.62
CA SER A 362 -6.54 8.93 11.35
C SER A 362 -7.65 8.00 10.83
N SER A 363 -8.88 8.52 10.71
CA SER A 363 -10.06 7.80 10.21
C SER A 363 -10.64 8.41 8.93
N PHE A 364 -9.99 8.14 7.79
CA PHE A 364 -10.58 8.25 6.45
C PHE A 364 -10.04 7.08 5.63
N SER A 365 -10.85 6.51 4.75
CA SER A 365 -10.41 5.40 3.89
C SER A 365 -10.08 5.93 2.50
N ILE A 366 -8.80 6.13 2.19
CA ILE A 366 -8.36 6.22 0.79
C ILE A 366 -8.66 4.87 0.14
N LEU A 367 -9.30 4.89 -1.01
CA LEU A 367 -9.56 3.68 -1.79
C LEU A 367 -8.99 3.89 -3.18
N THR A 368 -7.72 3.52 -3.34
CA THR A 368 -7.07 3.60 -4.66
C THR A 368 -7.62 2.52 -5.59
N PRO A 369 -7.46 2.67 -6.92
CA PRO A 369 -7.90 1.65 -7.87
C PRO A 369 -7.24 0.28 -7.61
N ALA A 370 -5.97 0.26 -7.16
CA ALA A 370 -5.25 -0.96 -6.87
C ALA A 370 -5.80 -1.68 -5.63
N MET A 371 -6.10 -0.93 -4.55
CA MET A 371 -6.75 -1.50 -3.35
C MET A 371 -8.15 -2.01 -3.66
N PHE A 372 -8.93 -1.25 -4.43
CA PHE A 372 -10.27 -1.65 -4.83
C PHE A 372 -10.23 -2.93 -5.66
N GLU A 373 -9.36 -2.99 -6.68
CA GLU A 373 -9.18 -4.19 -7.48
C GLU A 373 -8.76 -5.38 -6.61
N TYR A 374 -7.79 -5.21 -5.71
CA TYR A 374 -7.41 -6.27 -4.77
C TYR A 374 -8.61 -6.77 -3.95
N ALA A 375 -9.39 -5.86 -3.36
CA ALA A 375 -10.57 -6.22 -2.55
C ALA A 375 -11.64 -6.97 -3.36
N LEU A 376 -11.88 -6.57 -4.61
CA LEU A 376 -12.79 -7.27 -5.52
C LEU A 376 -12.34 -8.72 -5.76
N PHE A 377 -11.04 -8.90 -6.06
CA PHE A 377 -10.51 -10.23 -6.36
C PHE A 377 -10.55 -11.14 -5.14
N SER A 378 -10.13 -10.65 -3.97
CA SER A 378 -10.20 -11.44 -2.72
C SER A 378 -11.63 -11.88 -2.41
N LYS A 379 -12.61 -10.98 -2.52
CA LYS A 379 -14.02 -11.29 -2.26
C LYS A 379 -14.61 -12.32 -3.24
N ALA A 380 -14.17 -12.30 -4.50
CA ALA A 380 -14.61 -13.29 -5.49
C ALA A 380 -14.00 -14.67 -5.23
N ILE A 381 -12.73 -14.75 -4.82
CA ILE A 381 -12.04 -16.00 -4.48
C ILE A 381 -12.72 -16.70 -3.29
N GLU A 382 -13.09 -15.96 -2.24
CA GLU A 382 -13.78 -16.50 -1.06
C GLU A 382 -15.07 -17.26 -1.39
N ASN A 383 -15.77 -16.82 -2.44
CA ASN A 383 -17.07 -17.38 -2.85
C ASN A 383 -17.08 -17.66 -4.36
N LYS A 384 -16.21 -18.56 -4.81
CA LYS A 384 -16.07 -18.91 -6.23
C LYS A 384 -17.42 -19.19 -6.90
N LYS A 385 -17.66 -18.56 -8.05
CA LYS A 385 -18.90 -18.66 -8.85
C LYS A 385 -18.62 -19.12 -10.27
N ARG A 386 -19.64 -19.69 -10.91
CA ARG A 386 -19.63 -20.11 -12.32
C ARG A 386 -20.17 -19.00 -13.19
N ILE A 387 -19.33 -18.40 -14.03
CA ILE A 387 -19.69 -17.28 -14.91
C ILE A 387 -19.65 -17.73 -16.37
N VAL A 388 -20.74 -17.49 -17.11
CA VAL A 388 -20.81 -17.81 -18.54
C VAL A 388 -20.39 -16.60 -19.40
N LEU A 389 -19.51 -16.85 -20.36
CA LEU A 389 -19.01 -15.88 -21.35
C LEU A 389 -19.45 -16.34 -22.76
N PRO A 390 -20.54 -15.79 -23.32
CA PRO A 390 -21.12 -16.28 -24.57
C PRO A 390 -20.29 -15.94 -25.82
N GLU A 391 -19.33 -15.03 -25.73
CA GLU A 391 -18.58 -14.48 -26.87
C GLU A 391 -17.20 -15.13 -27.01
N SER A 392 -17.15 -16.47 -26.96
CA SER A 392 -15.91 -17.24 -26.73
C SER A 392 -14.89 -17.27 -27.89
N LEU A 393 -15.20 -16.66 -29.04
CA LEU A 393 -14.26 -16.52 -30.15
C LEU A 393 -13.53 -15.16 -30.17
N ASP A 394 -13.93 -14.23 -29.32
CA ASP A 394 -13.25 -12.94 -29.17
C ASP A 394 -11.93 -13.10 -28.42
N GLU A 395 -10.84 -12.55 -28.96
CA GLU A 395 -9.51 -12.64 -28.36
C GLU A 395 -9.47 -12.08 -26.93
N ARG A 396 -10.18 -10.97 -26.67
CA ARG A 396 -10.14 -10.31 -25.38
C ARG A 396 -10.84 -11.16 -24.33
N VAL A 397 -11.94 -11.82 -24.70
CA VAL A 397 -12.67 -12.77 -23.84
C VAL A 397 -11.79 -13.98 -23.50
N LEU A 398 -11.08 -14.54 -24.49
CA LEU A 398 -10.18 -15.68 -24.27
C LEU A 398 -8.98 -15.31 -23.38
N ARG A 399 -8.37 -14.14 -23.58
CA ARG A 399 -7.29 -13.63 -22.70
C ARG A 399 -7.78 -13.38 -21.27
N ALA A 400 -8.97 -12.80 -21.11
CA ALA A 400 -9.57 -12.61 -19.79
C ALA A 400 -9.86 -13.95 -19.10
N CYS A 401 -10.35 -14.94 -19.85
CA CYS A 401 -10.58 -16.31 -19.37
C CYS A 401 -9.29 -16.94 -18.82
N GLU A 402 -8.18 -16.89 -19.57
CA GLU A 402 -6.88 -17.41 -19.12
C GLU A 402 -6.42 -16.73 -17.81
N ILE A 403 -6.53 -15.41 -17.71
CA ILE A 403 -6.19 -14.67 -16.49
C ILE A 403 -7.04 -15.12 -15.29
N LEU A 404 -8.36 -15.26 -15.48
CA LEU A 404 -9.31 -15.61 -14.42
C LEU A 404 -9.09 -17.05 -13.93
N LEU A 405 -8.85 -17.99 -14.84
CA LEU A 405 -8.60 -19.41 -14.53
C LEU A 405 -7.21 -19.62 -13.90
N ARG A 406 -6.19 -18.91 -14.38
CA ARG A 406 -4.82 -19.00 -13.86
C ARG A 406 -4.71 -18.49 -12.43
N ARG A 407 -5.49 -17.46 -12.09
CA ARG A 407 -5.61 -16.90 -10.73
C ARG A 407 -6.64 -17.60 -9.85
N ASP A 408 -7.33 -18.60 -10.40
CA ASP A 408 -8.36 -19.40 -9.71
C ASP A 408 -9.51 -18.58 -9.08
N ILE A 409 -9.93 -17.49 -9.75
CA ILE A 409 -10.88 -16.53 -9.18
C ILE A 409 -12.34 -16.98 -9.34
N VAL A 410 -12.67 -17.58 -10.48
CA VAL A 410 -14.03 -18.03 -10.86
C VAL A 410 -13.93 -19.26 -11.74
N ASP A 411 -15.01 -20.02 -11.82
CA ASP A 411 -15.15 -21.06 -12.84
C ASP A 411 -15.78 -20.44 -14.09
N ILE A 412 -15.18 -20.69 -15.25
CA ILE A 412 -15.62 -20.10 -16.53
C ILE A 412 -16.32 -21.13 -17.39
N ILE A 413 -17.47 -20.73 -17.96
CA ILE A 413 -18.16 -21.47 -19.01
C ILE A 413 -18.13 -20.67 -20.31
N LEU A 414 -17.57 -21.26 -21.36
CA LEU A 414 -17.50 -20.71 -22.70
C LEU A 414 -18.59 -21.33 -23.59
N LEU A 415 -19.22 -20.54 -24.45
CA LEU A 415 -20.21 -21.02 -25.41
C LEU A 415 -19.65 -21.05 -26.83
N GLY A 416 -19.81 -22.20 -27.49
CA GLY A 416 -19.46 -22.35 -28.89
C GLY A 416 -18.98 -23.75 -29.24
N ASP A 417 -18.37 -23.87 -30.41
CA ASP A 417 -17.77 -25.10 -30.90
C ASP A 417 -16.39 -25.31 -30.24
N GLU A 418 -16.20 -26.47 -29.61
CA GLU A 418 -15.01 -26.77 -28.81
C GLU A 418 -13.73 -26.75 -29.64
N GLU A 419 -13.72 -27.40 -30.82
CA GLU A 419 -12.54 -27.42 -31.69
C GLU A 419 -12.16 -26.00 -32.13
N LYS A 420 -13.14 -25.17 -32.49
CA LYS A 420 -12.89 -23.77 -32.89
C LYS A 420 -12.33 -22.93 -31.74
N ILE A 421 -12.87 -23.08 -30.53
CA ILE A 421 -12.42 -22.33 -29.35
C ILE A 421 -10.99 -22.73 -28.99
N LEU A 422 -10.68 -24.03 -28.93
CA LEU A 422 -9.36 -24.56 -28.61
C LEU A 422 -8.30 -24.18 -29.65
N LEU A 423 -8.65 -24.24 -30.95
CA LEU A 423 -7.75 -23.80 -32.02
C LEU A 423 -7.47 -22.30 -31.92
N LYS A 424 -8.49 -21.49 -31.61
CA LYS A 424 -8.35 -20.04 -31.46
C LYS A 424 -7.50 -19.69 -30.23
N SER A 425 -7.74 -20.30 -29.08
CA SER A 425 -6.94 -20.07 -27.87
C SER A 425 -5.49 -20.51 -28.06
N GLY A 426 -5.28 -21.67 -28.70
CA GLY A 426 -3.95 -22.18 -29.05
C GLY A 426 -3.17 -21.24 -29.96
N SER A 427 -3.82 -20.61 -30.94
CA SER A 427 -3.20 -19.61 -31.82
C SER A 427 -2.68 -18.37 -31.09
N PHE A 428 -3.20 -18.10 -29.88
CA PHE A 428 -2.77 -16.99 -29.02
C PHE A 428 -1.84 -17.44 -27.87
N GLY A 429 -1.52 -18.73 -27.77
CA GLY A 429 -0.71 -19.29 -26.68
C GLY A 429 -1.41 -19.27 -25.32
N LEU A 430 -2.74 -19.32 -25.29
CA LEU A 430 -3.53 -19.23 -24.06
C LEU A 430 -3.92 -20.63 -23.55
N ASP A 431 -3.75 -20.85 -22.25
CA ASP A 431 -4.25 -22.05 -21.57
C ASP A 431 -5.64 -21.80 -20.99
N ILE A 432 -6.64 -22.46 -21.57
CA ILE A 432 -8.04 -22.43 -21.12
C ILE A 432 -8.54 -23.83 -20.74
N SER A 433 -7.64 -24.78 -20.47
CA SER A 433 -7.97 -26.19 -20.20
C SER A 433 -8.92 -26.41 -19.02
N LYS A 434 -8.98 -25.46 -18.07
CA LYS A 434 -9.90 -25.47 -16.93
C LYS A 434 -11.30 -24.90 -17.25
N ALA A 435 -11.51 -24.32 -18.43
CA ALA A 435 -12.82 -23.79 -18.82
C ALA A 435 -13.77 -24.95 -19.20
N THR A 436 -15.05 -24.82 -18.85
CA THR A 436 -16.09 -25.69 -19.41
C THR A 436 -16.55 -25.11 -20.76
N ILE A 437 -16.56 -25.90 -21.83
CA ILE A 437 -17.05 -25.46 -23.14
C ILE A 437 -18.39 -26.14 -23.42
N ILE A 438 -19.41 -25.36 -23.79
CA ILE A 438 -20.75 -25.86 -24.12
C ILE A 438 -21.16 -25.33 -25.49
N ASN A 439 -21.52 -26.21 -26.41
CA ASN A 439 -22.10 -25.81 -27.69
C ASN A 439 -23.63 -25.74 -27.61
N PRO A 440 -24.27 -24.56 -27.73
CA PRO A 440 -25.73 -24.43 -27.67
C PRO A 440 -26.49 -25.24 -28.73
N GLN A 441 -25.85 -25.55 -29.87
CA GLN A 441 -26.49 -26.31 -30.96
C GLN A 441 -26.65 -27.79 -30.63
N THR A 442 -25.66 -28.38 -29.96
CA THR A 442 -25.59 -29.82 -29.66
C THR A 442 -25.84 -30.15 -28.19
N SER A 443 -26.00 -29.14 -27.34
CA SER A 443 -26.21 -29.34 -25.90
C SER A 443 -27.48 -30.15 -25.60
N LEU A 444 -27.35 -31.13 -24.70
CA LEU A 444 -28.48 -31.89 -24.16
C LEU A 444 -29.50 -31.00 -23.42
N HIS A 445 -29.08 -29.82 -22.96
CA HIS A 445 -29.96 -28.88 -22.25
C HIS A 445 -30.84 -28.04 -23.19
N LYS A 446 -30.58 -28.05 -24.51
CA LYS A 446 -31.31 -27.23 -25.51
C LYS A 446 -32.82 -27.41 -25.40
N LYS A 447 -33.29 -28.66 -25.30
CA LYS A 447 -34.71 -28.99 -25.17
C LYS A 447 -35.34 -28.42 -23.90
N ALA A 448 -34.71 -28.67 -22.75
CA ALA A 448 -35.22 -28.18 -21.46
C ALA A 448 -35.23 -26.64 -21.40
N PHE A 449 -34.21 -25.98 -21.97
CA PHE A 449 -34.14 -24.51 -21.99
C PHE A 449 -35.19 -23.91 -22.92
N ALA A 450 -35.44 -24.51 -24.10
CA ALA A 450 -36.50 -24.08 -25.01
C ALA A 450 -37.89 -24.19 -24.38
N GLU A 451 -38.19 -25.34 -23.76
CA GLU A 451 -39.47 -25.59 -23.09
C GLU A 451 -39.73 -24.60 -21.93
N GLU A 452 -38.72 -24.33 -21.12
CA GLU A 452 -38.83 -23.34 -20.04
C GLU A 452 -38.95 -21.91 -20.59
N PHE A 453 -38.19 -21.55 -21.62
CA PHE A 453 -38.32 -20.23 -22.26
C PHE A 453 -39.72 -20.04 -22.86
N TYR A 454 -40.26 -21.07 -23.51
CA TYR A 454 -41.65 -21.08 -23.99
C TYR A 454 -42.62 -20.85 -22.81
N ARG A 455 -42.46 -21.57 -21.70
CA ARG A 455 -43.32 -21.39 -20.49
C ARG A 455 -43.28 -19.95 -19.99
N LEU A 456 -42.10 -19.34 -19.91
CA LEU A 456 -41.91 -17.95 -19.46
C LEU A 456 -42.54 -16.91 -20.41
N ARG A 457 -42.62 -17.22 -21.72
CA ARG A 457 -43.01 -16.26 -22.77
C ARG A 457 -44.32 -16.60 -23.49
N LYS A 458 -44.99 -17.70 -23.15
CA LYS A 458 -46.25 -18.16 -23.75
C LYS A 458 -47.33 -17.07 -23.75
N VAL A 459 -47.49 -16.35 -22.63
CA VAL A 459 -48.46 -15.26 -22.47
C VAL A 459 -48.16 -14.05 -23.37
N LYS A 460 -46.93 -13.96 -23.90
CA LYS A 460 -46.49 -12.91 -24.83
C LYS A 460 -46.44 -13.41 -26.29
N GLY A 461 -47.11 -14.52 -26.61
CA GLY A 461 -47.27 -15.02 -27.98
C GLY A 461 -46.13 -15.91 -28.49
N MET A 462 -45.20 -16.35 -27.63
CA MET A 462 -44.11 -17.26 -28.03
C MET A 462 -44.66 -18.63 -28.41
N THR A 463 -44.25 -19.18 -29.56
CA THR A 463 -44.54 -20.56 -29.96
C THR A 463 -43.43 -21.51 -29.51
N LEU A 464 -43.73 -22.80 -29.40
CA LEU A 464 -42.73 -23.78 -29.00
C LEU A 464 -41.60 -23.86 -30.05
N GLU A 465 -41.92 -23.90 -31.34
CA GLU A 465 -40.94 -23.93 -32.43
C GLU A 465 -40.00 -22.70 -32.38
N ALA A 466 -40.55 -21.49 -32.28
CA ALA A 466 -39.74 -20.27 -32.16
C ALA A 466 -38.85 -20.25 -30.91
N SER A 467 -39.26 -20.92 -29.82
CA SER A 467 -38.43 -21.05 -28.62
C SER A 467 -37.20 -21.93 -28.84
N TYR A 468 -37.30 -22.98 -29.66
CA TYR A 468 -36.17 -23.83 -30.03
C TYR A 468 -35.16 -23.10 -30.91
N ASP A 469 -35.63 -22.23 -31.81
CA ASP A 469 -34.75 -21.40 -32.62
C ASP A 469 -34.07 -20.32 -31.76
N THR A 470 -34.85 -19.62 -30.94
CA THR A 470 -34.35 -18.52 -30.09
C THR A 470 -33.27 -19.00 -29.13
N ILE A 471 -33.43 -20.20 -28.54
CA ILE A 471 -32.46 -20.69 -27.55
C ILE A 471 -31.10 -21.06 -28.15
N THR A 472 -30.99 -21.18 -29.49
CA THR A 472 -29.70 -21.39 -30.13
C THR A 472 -28.81 -20.14 -30.14
N SER A 473 -29.38 -18.96 -29.91
CA SER A 473 -28.62 -17.72 -29.70
C SER A 473 -27.81 -17.80 -28.41
N PHE A 474 -26.51 -17.47 -28.49
CA PHE A 474 -25.60 -17.54 -27.34
C PHE A 474 -26.09 -16.71 -26.14
N SER A 475 -26.61 -15.51 -26.36
CA SER A 475 -27.12 -14.65 -25.30
C SER A 475 -28.36 -15.23 -24.61
N TYR A 476 -29.28 -15.85 -25.35
CA TYR A 476 -30.45 -16.50 -24.77
C TYR A 476 -30.09 -17.81 -24.05
N PHE A 477 -29.22 -18.62 -24.65
CA PHE A 477 -28.74 -19.87 -24.04
C PHE A 477 -28.04 -19.58 -22.71
N ALA A 478 -27.08 -18.65 -22.70
CA ALA A 478 -26.37 -18.22 -21.50
C ALA A 478 -27.32 -17.65 -20.44
N THR A 479 -28.30 -16.84 -20.84
CA THR A 479 -29.31 -16.32 -19.90
C THR A 479 -30.15 -17.44 -19.28
N MET A 480 -30.51 -18.47 -20.04
CA MET A 480 -31.22 -19.64 -19.51
C MET A 480 -30.35 -20.48 -18.58
N MET A 481 -29.05 -20.60 -18.84
CA MET A 481 -28.12 -21.24 -17.90
C MET A 481 -28.13 -20.55 -16.54
N VAL A 482 -28.09 -19.21 -16.54
CA VAL A 482 -28.19 -18.41 -15.30
C VAL A 482 -29.56 -18.63 -14.65
N HIS A 483 -30.65 -18.56 -15.42
CA HIS A 483 -32.01 -18.75 -14.92
C HIS A 483 -32.21 -20.11 -14.24
N MET A 484 -31.72 -21.19 -14.86
CA MET A 484 -31.91 -22.56 -14.39
C MET A 484 -30.80 -23.05 -13.45
N GLY A 485 -29.80 -22.20 -13.12
CA GLY A 485 -28.78 -22.50 -12.10
C GLY A 485 -27.57 -23.31 -12.60
N PHE A 486 -27.41 -23.44 -13.92
CA PHE A 486 -26.21 -23.99 -14.55
C PHE A 486 -25.03 -23.01 -14.52
N ALA A 487 -25.33 -21.71 -14.46
CA ALA A 487 -24.37 -20.64 -14.19
C ALA A 487 -24.92 -19.74 -13.07
N ASP A 488 -24.03 -19.03 -12.38
CA ASP A 488 -24.39 -18.11 -11.31
C ASP A 488 -24.50 -16.66 -11.83
N GLY A 489 -23.86 -16.35 -12.97
CA GLY A 489 -23.99 -15.07 -13.67
C GLY A 489 -23.47 -15.11 -15.11
N MET A 490 -23.73 -14.04 -15.87
CA MET A 490 -23.31 -13.90 -17.27
C MET A 490 -22.63 -12.54 -17.51
N VAL A 491 -21.58 -12.54 -18.34
CA VAL A 491 -20.97 -11.32 -18.89
C VAL A 491 -20.91 -11.42 -20.42
N SER A 492 -21.49 -10.45 -21.12
CA SER A 492 -21.57 -10.38 -22.59
C SER A 492 -21.40 -8.92 -23.05
N GLY A 493 -21.30 -8.64 -24.35
CA GLY A 493 -21.29 -7.28 -24.91
C GLY A 493 -19.96 -6.86 -25.56
N ALA A 494 -18.94 -7.73 -25.53
CA ALA A 494 -17.69 -7.48 -26.24
C ALA A 494 -17.92 -7.43 -27.76
N VAL A 495 -18.89 -8.21 -28.26
CA VAL A 495 -19.27 -8.27 -29.68
C VAL A 495 -20.76 -7.97 -29.88
N HIS A 496 -21.63 -8.41 -28.95
CA HIS A 496 -23.06 -8.15 -28.99
C HIS A 496 -23.39 -6.68 -28.65
N THR A 497 -24.55 -6.22 -29.11
CA THR A 497 -25.11 -4.94 -28.69
C THR A 497 -25.66 -5.03 -27.26
N THR A 498 -25.65 -3.91 -26.52
CA THR A 498 -26.28 -3.80 -25.20
C THR A 498 -27.73 -4.27 -25.20
N GLN A 499 -28.46 -4.03 -26.30
CA GLN A 499 -29.83 -4.51 -26.45
C GLN A 499 -29.92 -6.04 -26.53
N GLU A 500 -28.99 -6.71 -27.22
CA GLU A 500 -28.91 -8.18 -27.31
C GLU A 500 -28.53 -8.83 -25.98
N THR A 501 -27.78 -8.15 -25.11
CA THR A 501 -27.48 -8.61 -23.74
C THR A 501 -28.66 -8.38 -22.79
N ILE A 502 -29.23 -7.16 -22.78
CA ILE A 502 -30.26 -6.76 -21.80
C ILE A 502 -31.64 -7.39 -22.10
N ARG A 503 -32.02 -7.52 -23.38
CA ARG A 503 -33.32 -8.06 -23.77
C ARG A 503 -33.59 -9.46 -23.20
N PRO A 504 -32.71 -10.47 -23.36
CA PRO A 504 -32.95 -11.79 -22.77
C PRO A 504 -32.96 -11.72 -21.23
N ALA A 505 -32.09 -10.90 -20.61
CA ALA A 505 -32.09 -10.71 -19.16
C ALA A 505 -33.44 -10.23 -18.63
N LEU A 506 -34.06 -9.23 -19.27
CA LEU A 506 -35.37 -8.73 -18.90
C LEU A 506 -36.50 -9.72 -19.20
N GLN A 507 -36.40 -10.49 -20.29
CA GLN A 507 -37.42 -11.47 -20.66
C GLN A 507 -37.44 -12.69 -19.75
N ILE A 508 -36.27 -13.15 -19.29
CA ILE A 508 -36.06 -14.42 -18.59
C ILE A 508 -35.84 -14.20 -17.09
N ILE A 509 -34.83 -13.40 -16.70
CA ILE A 509 -34.43 -13.20 -15.31
C ILE A 509 -35.39 -12.26 -14.58
N LYS A 510 -35.78 -11.16 -15.24
CA LYS A 510 -36.62 -10.07 -14.70
C LYS A 510 -35.94 -9.32 -13.54
N THR A 511 -36.60 -8.26 -13.09
CA THR A 511 -36.16 -7.47 -11.95
C THR A 511 -36.48 -8.13 -10.60
N LYS A 512 -35.74 -7.75 -9.56
CA LYS A 512 -36.01 -8.10 -8.16
C LYS A 512 -37.40 -7.60 -7.74
N PRO A 513 -38.05 -8.24 -6.74
CA PRO A 513 -39.28 -7.72 -6.17
C PRO A 513 -39.12 -6.25 -5.73
N ASN A 514 -40.14 -5.43 -5.98
CA ASN A 514 -40.16 -4.00 -5.64
C ASN A 514 -39.13 -3.12 -6.38
N ILE A 515 -38.43 -3.65 -7.37
CA ILE A 515 -37.55 -2.89 -8.26
C ILE A 515 -38.17 -2.92 -9.67
N PRO A 516 -38.82 -1.84 -10.12
CA PRO A 516 -39.55 -1.83 -11.39
C PRO A 516 -38.65 -1.79 -12.62
N ILE A 517 -37.42 -1.28 -12.48
CA ILE A 517 -36.48 -1.04 -13.59
C ILE A 517 -35.09 -1.63 -13.32
N VAL A 518 -34.36 -1.91 -14.40
CA VAL A 518 -32.92 -2.19 -14.35
C VAL A 518 -32.20 -0.88 -14.64
N SER A 519 -31.12 -0.60 -13.91
CA SER A 519 -30.24 0.53 -14.19
C SER A 519 -28.80 0.06 -14.24
N SER A 520 -27.90 0.95 -14.66
CA SER A 520 -26.47 0.69 -14.62
C SER A 520 -25.76 1.60 -13.64
N LEU A 521 -24.58 1.17 -13.23
CA LEU A 521 -23.60 2.05 -12.58
C LEU A 521 -22.20 1.82 -13.14
N PHE A 522 -21.33 2.80 -12.91
CA PHE A 522 -19.89 2.68 -13.08
C PHE A 522 -19.19 2.93 -11.74
N PHE A 523 -18.19 2.11 -11.42
CA PHE A 523 -17.20 2.47 -10.41
C PHE A 523 -16.13 3.35 -11.06
N MET A 524 -16.19 4.64 -10.75
CA MET A 524 -15.21 5.63 -11.17
C MET A 524 -14.06 5.63 -10.17
N SER A 525 -13.01 4.87 -10.49
CA SER A 525 -11.81 4.76 -9.66
C SER A 525 -10.89 5.93 -9.98
N LEU A 526 -11.02 6.98 -9.18
CA LEU A 526 -10.08 8.09 -9.11
C LEU A 526 -8.84 7.66 -8.35
N ASP A 527 -7.84 8.52 -8.34
CA ASP A 527 -6.53 8.24 -7.73
C ASP A 527 -6.60 7.86 -6.24
N THR A 528 -7.48 8.51 -5.47
CA THR A 528 -7.61 8.32 -4.02
C THR A 528 -8.99 7.84 -3.55
N LYS A 529 -9.96 7.69 -4.46
CA LYS A 529 -11.33 7.32 -4.13
C LYS A 529 -12.02 6.57 -5.26
N VAL A 530 -12.95 5.69 -4.91
CA VAL A 530 -13.88 5.07 -5.87
C VAL A 530 -15.26 5.67 -5.69
N LEU A 531 -15.79 6.28 -6.75
CA LEU A 531 -17.13 6.86 -6.79
C LEU A 531 -18.08 5.96 -7.59
N VAL A 532 -19.37 6.04 -7.30
CA VAL A 532 -20.41 5.32 -8.04
C VAL A 532 -21.21 6.31 -8.88
N TYR A 533 -21.23 6.12 -10.19
CA TYR A 533 -21.97 6.97 -11.14
C TYR A 533 -23.14 6.17 -11.70
N ALA A 534 -24.37 6.65 -11.54
CA ALA A 534 -25.58 5.94 -11.99
C ALA A 534 -26.71 6.92 -12.37
N ASP A 535 -27.61 6.64 -13.30
CA ASP A 535 -27.51 5.66 -14.38
C ASP A 535 -26.75 6.28 -15.56
N CYS A 536 -25.91 5.50 -16.25
CA CYS A 536 -25.07 5.98 -17.34
C CYS A 536 -25.19 5.16 -18.64
N ALA A 537 -26.03 4.12 -18.68
CA ALA A 537 -26.13 3.23 -19.84
C ALA A 537 -27.54 2.72 -20.19
N VAL A 538 -28.53 2.76 -19.28
CA VAL A 538 -29.81 2.05 -19.52
C VAL A 538 -31.00 3.01 -19.70
N ASN A 539 -31.33 3.82 -18.69
CA ASN A 539 -32.57 4.61 -18.68
C ASN A 539 -32.35 6.01 -19.26
N GLN A 540 -33.00 6.32 -20.39
CA GLN A 540 -32.80 7.58 -21.13
C GLN A 540 -33.24 8.83 -20.36
N ASP A 541 -34.50 8.85 -19.91
CA ASP A 541 -35.08 9.95 -19.12
C ASP A 541 -35.94 9.35 -18.00
N PRO A 542 -35.33 8.98 -16.87
CA PRO A 542 -36.04 8.33 -15.78
C PRO A 542 -37.00 9.29 -15.08
N THR A 543 -38.21 8.81 -14.75
CA THR A 543 -39.17 9.52 -13.89
C THR A 543 -38.61 9.70 -12.47
N ALA A 544 -39.21 10.58 -11.66
CA ALA A 544 -38.78 10.77 -10.27
C ALA A 544 -38.80 9.49 -9.42
N GLU A 545 -39.76 8.59 -9.67
CA GLU A 545 -39.87 7.28 -9.01
C GLU A 545 -38.78 6.30 -9.45
N GLU A 546 -38.47 6.28 -10.74
CA GLU A 546 -37.37 5.50 -11.30
C GLU A 546 -36.02 6.02 -10.80
N LEU A 547 -35.82 7.33 -10.77
CA LEU A 547 -34.61 7.96 -10.27
C LEU A 547 -34.38 7.68 -8.78
N ALA A 548 -35.45 7.69 -7.97
CA ALA A 548 -35.40 7.26 -6.58
C ALA A 548 -35.04 5.77 -6.45
N THR A 549 -35.57 4.92 -7.32
CA THR A 549 -35.21 3.50 -7.38
C THR A 549 -33.73 3.32 -7.71
N ILE A 550 -33.20 4.04 -8.70
CA ILE A 550 -31.79 4.02 -9.10
C ILE A 550 -30.89 4.40 -7.93
N ALA A 551 -31.24 5.46 -7.19
CA ALA A 551 -30.48 5.89 -6.03
C ALA A 551 -30.38 4.82 -4.95
N ILE A 552 -31.50 4.16 -4.62
CA ILE A 552 -31.56 3.10 -3.61
C ILE A 552 -30.76 1.88 -4.06
N THR A 553 -30.95 1.41 -5.30
CA THR A 553 -30.24 0.24 -5.81
C THR A 553 -28.74 0.49 -5.94
N SER A 554 -28.33 1.71 -6.32
CA SER A 554 -26.93 2.11 -6.33
C SER A 554 -26.32 2.17 -4.94
N ALA A 555 -27.07 2.58 -3.92
CA ALA A 555 -26.61 2.55 -2.53
C ALA A 555 -26.40 1.12 -2.03
N ASP A 556 -27.36 0.23 -2.30
CA ASP A 556 -27.25 -1.18 -1.93
C ASP A 556 -26.06 -1.84 -2.67
N THR A 557 -25.87 -1.53 -3.95
CA THR A 557 -24.72 -2.03 -4.70
C THR A 557 -23.40 -1.47 -4.16
N ALA A 558 -23.31 -0.16 -3.87
CA ALA A 558 -22.11 0.45 -3.28
C ALA A 558 -21.70 -0.23 -1.96
N MET A 559 -22.67 -0.50 -1.08
CA MET A 559 -22.44 -1.23 0.18
C MET A 559 -21.91 -2.66 -0.06
N GLN A 560 -22.47 -3.37 -1.06
CA GLN A 560 -21.97 -4.70 -1.46
C GLN A 560 -20.49 -4.68 -1.86
N PHE A 561 -19.99 -3.55 -2.36
CA PHE A 561 -18.59 -3.36 -2.77
C PHE A 561 -17.74 -2.59 -1.73
N GLY A 562 -18.23 -2.42 -0.50
CA GLY A 562 -17.49 -1.80 0.60
C GLY A 562 -17.42 -0.28 0.54
N ILE A 563 -18.21 0.36 -0.32
CA ILE A 563 -18.29 1.82 -0.46
C ILE A 563 -19.41 2.33 0.44
N ASN A 564 -19.06 3.18 1.41
CA ASN A 564 -20.04 3.80 2.32
C ASN A 564 -20.95 4.78 1.53
N PRO A 565 -22.28 4.60 1.50
CA PRO A 565 -23.16 5.38 0.64
C PRO A 565 -23.39 6.81 1.16
N LYS A 566 -23.07 7.80 0.33
CA LYS A 566 -23.46 9.21 0.45
C LYS A 566 -23.95 9.68 -0.91
N ILE A 567 -25.26 9.85 -1.05
CA ILE A 567 -25.96 9.96 -2.33
C ILE A 567 -26.18 11.43 -2.69
N ALA A 568 -25.56 11.87 -3.78
CA ALA A 568 -25.83 13.16 -4.41
C ALA A 568 -26.78 12.96 -5.61
N MET A 569 -27.99 13.53 -5.51
CA MET A 569 -28.95 13.56 -6.61
C MET A 569 -28.67 14.79 -7.47
N LEU A 570 -28.00 14.56 -8.61
CA LEU A 570 -27.41 15.64 -9.39
C LEU A 570 -28.44 16.46 -10.16
N SER A 571 -28.20 17.76 -10.22
CA SER A 571 -28.95 18.70 -11.05
C SER A 571 -28.06 19.90 -11.39
N TYR A 572 -28.49 20.75 -12.33
CA TYR A 572 -27.84 22.02 -12.61
C TYR A 572 -28.11 23.10 -11.54
N SER A 573 -28.94 22.81 -10.53
CA SER A 573 -29.23 23.69 -9.40
C SER A 573 -29.00 23.00 -8.04
N THR A 574 -28.73 23.81 -7.01
CA THR A 574 -28.50 23.35 -5.64
C THR A 574 -29.58 23.91 -4.70
N GLY A 575 -30.17 23.05 -3.88
CA GLY A 575 -31.18 23.42 -2.88
C GLY A 575 -32.52 23.87 -3.50
N SER A 576 -33.20 24.81 -2.86
CA SER A 576 -34.53 25.29 -3.27
C SER A 576 -34.51 26.45 -4.27
N SER A 577 -33.32 26.83 -4.76
CA SER A 577 -33.13 28.04 -5.58
C SER A 577 -33.49 27.84 -7.06
N GLY A 578 -33.39 26.61 -7.57
CA GLY A 578 -33.69 26.27 -8.95
C GLY A 578 -35.17 26.13 -9.25
N LYS A 579 -35.60 26.67 -10.39
CA LYS A 579 -36.93 26.46 -10.96
C LYS A 579 -36.77 25.76 -12.31
N GLY A 580 -37.48 24.65 -12.52
CA GLY A 580 -37.44 23.87 -13.76
C GLY A 580 -37.98 22.46 -13.54
N GLU A 581 -38.50 21.85 -14.60
CA GLU A 581 -39.09 20.50 -14.56
C GLU A 581 -38.06 19.46 -14.10
N ASP A 582 -36.84 19.50 -14.64
CA ASP A 582 -35.75 18.59 -14.24
C ASP A 582 -35.30 18.78 -12.78
N VAL A 583 -35.30 20.03 -12.28
CA VAL A 583 -34.95 20.31 -10.87
C VAL A 583 -36.04 19.74 -9.96
N GLN A 584 -37.31 19.91 -10.33
CA GLN A 584 -38.44 19.36 -9.57
C GLN A 584 -38.46 17.83 -9.60
N LYS A 585 -38.14 17.21 -10.74
CA LYS A 585 -37.96 15.76 -10.89
C LYS A 585 -36.94 15.21 -9.89
N VAL A 586 -35.76 15.82 -9.82
CA VAL A 586 -34.69 15.43 -8.89
C VAL A 586 -35.06 15.70 -7.43
N ALA A 587 -35.71 16.83 -7.14
CA ALA A 587 -36.19 17.15 -5.79
C ALA A 587 -37.25 16.17 -5.30
N LEU A 588 -38.20 15.79 -6.16
CA LEU A 588 -39.22 14.79 -5.87
C LEU A 588 -38.59 13.41 -5.64
N ALA A 589 -37.66 12.99 -6.50
CA ALA A 589 -36.92 11.75 -6.33
C ALA A 589 -36.18 11.70 -4.98
N THR A 590 -35.50 12.79 -4.61
CA THR A 590 -34.80 12.92 -3.32
C THR A 590 -35.75 12.73 -2.14
N LYS A 591 -36.95 13.34 -2.21
CA LYS A 591 -37.99 13.17 -1.18
C LYS A 591 -38.50 11.74 -1.10
N ILE A 592 -38.68 11.07 -2.24
CA ILE A 592 -39.11 9.66 -2.29
C ILE A 592 -38.07 8.76 -1.62
N VAL A 593 -36.78 8.95 -1.89
CA VAL A 593 -35.71 8.17 -1.25
C VAL A 593 -35.69 8.40 0.25
N LYS A 594 -35.73 9.67 0.72
CA LYS A 594 -35.79 10.00 2.16
C LYS A 594 -36.98 9.34 2.86
N ASN A 595 -38.12 9.22 2.19
CA ASN A 595 -39.30 8.55 2.74
C ASN A 595 -39.17 7.02 2.77
N ARG A 596 -38.51 6.41 1.78
CA ARG A 596 -38.38 4.95 1.66
C ARG A 596 -37.21 4.37 2.46
N ARG A 597 -36.11 5.13 2.61
CA ARG A 597 -34.84 4.71 3.21
C ARG A 597 -34.23 5.89 3.99
N ALA A 598 -34.84 6.23 5.13
CA ALA A 598 -34.47 7.40 5.92
C ALA A 598 -33.05 7.34 6.51
N GLU A 599 -32.47 6.14 6.59
CA GLU A 599 -31.12 5.91 7.09
C GLU A 599 -30.02 6.27 6.08
N LEU A 600 -30.33 6.37 4.79
CA LEU A 600 -29.35 6.69 3.75
C LEU A 600 -29.03 8.20 3.72
N PRO A 601 -27.75 8.60 3.86
CA PRO A 601 -27.34 9.98 3.65
C PRO A 601 -27.58 10.39 2.19
N ILE A 602 -28.50 11.33 1.97
CA ILE A 602 -28.86 11.81 0.63
C ILE A 602 -29.08 13.32 0.61
N GLU A 603 -28.53 13.96 -0.42
CA GLU A 603 -28.72 15.37 -0.71
C GLU A 603 -29.09 15.59 -2.18
N GLY A 604 -30.03 16.49 -2.43
CA GLY A 604 -30.59 16.69 -3.75
C GLY A 604 -31.73 17.70 -3.76
N PRO A 605 -31.91 18.48 -4.84
CA PRO A 605 -31.00 18.59 -5.99
C PRO A 605 -29.67 19.28 -5.61
N ILE A 606 -28.56 18.79 -6.14
CA ILE A 606 -27.21 19.31 -5.87
C ILE A 606 -26.36 19.35 -7.15
N GLN A 607 -25.56 20.40 -7.31
CA GLN A 607 -24.59 20.48 -8.41
C GLN A 607 -23.36 19.60 -8.16
N TYR A 608 -22.70 19.17 -9.24
CA TYR A 608 -21.55 18.29 -9.16
C TYR A 608 -20.39 18.88 -8.35
N ASP A 609 -20.12 20.19 -8.50
CA ASP A 609 -19.08 20.90 -7.74
C ASP A 609 -19.34 20.84 -6.22
N ALA A 610 -20.56 21.14 -5.78
CA ALA A 610 -20.97 21.05 -4.38
C ALA A 610 -21.02 19.60 -3.85
N ALA A 611 -21.18 18.61 -4.73
CA ALA A 611 -21.18 17.20 -4.34
C ALA A 611 -19.76 16.66 -4.10
N ILE A 612 -18.76 17.10 -4.89
CA ILE A 612 -17.39 16.55 -4.86
C ILE A 612 -16.37 17.39 -4.08
N ASP A 613 -16.54 18.72 -4.03
CA ASP A 613 -15.57 19.66 -3.46
C ASP A 613 -16.03 20.16 -2.09
N LYS A 614 -15.19 19.97 -1.06
CA LYS A 614 -15.51 20.35 0.33
C LYS A 614 -15.61 21.86 0.53
N GLU A 615 -14.80 22.66 -0.16
CA GLU A 615 -14.79 24.12 -0.03
C GLU A 615 -16.03 24.72 -0.71
N VAL A 616 -16.41 24.22 -1.89
CA VAL A 616 -17.66 24.60 -2.55
C VAL A 616 -18.87 24.17 -1.71
N ALA A 617 -18.82 22.97 -1.13
CA ALA A 617 -19.88 22.46 -0.26
C ALA A 617 -20.08 23.32 1.00
N LYS A 618 -19.00 23.75 1.68
CA LYS A 618 -19.10 24.66 2.83
C LYS A 618 -19.84 25.95 2.49
N ASN A 619 -19.64 26.48 1.28
CA ASN A 619 -20.30 27.71 0.84
C ASN A 619 -21.77 27.49 0.42
N LYS A 620 -22.06 26.42 -0.33
CA LYS A 620 -23.41 26.19 -0.86
C LYS A 620 -24.35 25.46 0.11
N LEU A 621 -23.84 24.51 0.89
CA LEU A 621 -24.59 23.58 1.75
C LEU A 621 -23.79 23.20 3.02
N PRO A 622 -23.48 24.16 3.93
CA PRO A 622 -22.59 23.93 5.08
C PRO A 622 -23.05 22.84 6.06
N ASN A 623 -24.35 22.59 6.14
CA ASN A 623 -24.94 21.64 7.09
C ASN A 623 -25.23 20.26 6.47
N SER A 624 -24.87 20.03 5.21
CA SER A 624 -25.13 18.76 4.54
C SER A 624 -24.11 17.70 4.95
N LYS A 625 -24.57 16.48 5.24
CA LYS A 625 -23.72 15.31 5.52
C LYS A 625 -23.20 14.64 4.24
N VAL A 626 -23.58 15.14 3.07
CA VAL A 626 -23.29 14.57 1.75
C VAL A 626 -22.48 15.54 0.88
N ALA A 627 -22.80 16.84 0.89
CA ALA A 627 -22.09 17.82 0.07
C ALA A 627 -20.56 17.79 0.37
N GLY A 628 -19.75 17.79 -0.69
CA GLY A 628 -18.29 17.69 -0.64
C GLY A 628 -17.73 16.31 -0.26
N GLU A 629 -18.60 15.37 0.10
CA GLU A 629 -18.23 14.04 0.56
C GLU A 629 -19.06 12.93 -0.13
N ALA A 630 -19.74 13.25 -1.23
CA ALA A 630 -20.58 12.29 -1.94
C ALA A 630 -19.74 11.14 -2.51
N THR A 631 -20.25 9.92 -2.36
CA THR A 631 -19.64 8.70 -2.92
C THR A 631 -20.48 8.13 -4.07
N ILE A 632 -21.75 8.50 -4.15
CA ILE A 632 -22.70 8.03 -5.16
C ILE A 632 -23.32 9.25 -5.84
N PHE A 633 -23.25 9.28 -7.16
CA PHE A 633 -23.70 10.38 -8.02
C PHE A 633 -24.82 9.86 -8.91
N ILE A 634 -26.03 10.36 -8.66
CA ILE A 634 -27.23 9.97 -9.38
C ILE A 634 -27.55 11.03 -10.43
N PHE A 635 -27.37 10.68 -11.70
CA PHE A 635 -27.58 11.56 -12.85
C PHE A 635 -29.06 11.64 -13.21
N PRO A 636 -29.56 12.84 -13.60
CA PRO A 636 -30.98 13.06 -13.87
C PRO A 636 -31.47 12.40 -15.17
N ASP A 637 -30.56 12.09 -16.10
CA ASP A 637 -30.82 11.50 -17.41
C ASP A 637 -29.56 10.85 -18.01
N LEU A 638 -29.74 10.04 -19.05
CA LEU A 638 -28.66 9.30 -19.70
C LEU A 638 -27.66 10.19 -20.45
N ASN A 639 -28.11 11.28 -21.07
CA ASN A 639 -27.19 12.17 -21.80
C ASN A 639 -26.19 12.79 -20.83
N THR A 640 -26.68 13.28 -19.68
CA THR A 640 -25.82 13.83 -18.62
C THR A 640 -24.90 12.74 -18.06
N GLY A 641 -25.45 11.59 -17.65
CA GLY A 641 -24.65 10.50 -17.07
C GLY A 641 -23.57 9.97 -18.01
N ASN A 642 -23.94 9.65 -19.25
CA ASN A 642 -23.04 9.05 -20.24
C ASN A 642 -21.89 10.00 -20.63
N ASN A 643 -22.19 11.27 -20.89
CA ASN A 643 -21.16 12.25 -21.24
C ASN A 643 -20.25 12.53 -20.04
N THR A 644 -20.80 12.69 -18.83
CA THR A 644 -19.99 13.03 -17.65
C THR A 644 -19.01 11.92 -17.27
N TYR A 645 -19.43 10.66 -17.19
CA TYR A 645 -18.49 9.59 -16.80
C TYR A 645 -17.35 9.43 -17.81
N LYS A 646 -17.65 9.55 -19.11
CA LYS A 646 -16.64 9.49 -20.19
C LYS A 646 -15.72 10.70 -20.15
N ALA A 647 -16.27 11.90 -19.95
CA ALA A 647 -15.48 13.12 -19.81
C ALA A 647 -14.49 12.99 -18.65
N VAL A 648 -14.97 12.58 -17.47
CA VAL A 648 -14.12 12.34 -16.29
C VAL A 648 -13.08 11.27 -16.56
N GLN A 649 -13.46 10.12 -17.14
CA GLN A 649 -12.52 9.05 -17.50
C GLN A 649 -11.38 9.56 -18.39
N ARG A 650 -11.72 10.32 -19.44
CA ARG A 650 -10.76 10.78 -20.45
C ARG A 650 -9.92 11.97 -20.00
N SER A 651 -10.45 12.86 -19.17
CA SER A 651 -9.74 14.05 -18.71
C SER A 651 -8.86 13.80 -17.49
N SER A 652 -9.26 12.88 -16.60
CA SER A 652 -8.52 12.60 -15.35
C SER A 652 -7.65 11.35 -15.40
N GLY A 653 -7.81 10.51 -16.43
CA GLY A 653 -7.16 9.19 -16.47
C GLY A 653 -7.78 8.16 -15.51
N ALA A 654 -8.92 8.48 -14.89
CA ALA A 654 -9.64 7.58 -13.99
C ALA A 654 -10.01 6.26 -14.68
N VAL A 655 -9.96 5.17 -13.93
CA VAL A 655 -10.41 3.87 -14.41
C VAL A 655 -11.92 3.76 -14.16
N ALA A 656 -12.69 3.60 -15.24
CA ALA A 656 -14.14 3.40 -15.16
C ALA A 656 -14.45 1.91 -15.31
N ILE A 657 -15.02 1.29 -14.28
CA ILE A 657 -15.39 -0.13 -14.30
C ILE A 657 -16.91 -0.24 -14.45
N GLY A 658 -17.38 -0.74 -15.60
CA GLY A 658 -18.79 -0.89 -15.93
C GLY A 658 -19.07 -0.88 -17.44
N PRO A 659 -20.36 -0.83 -17.85
CA PRO A 659 -21.54 -0.65 -17.01
C PRO A 659 -21.88 -1.91 -16.21
N ILE A 660 -22.14 -1.75 -14.92
CA ILE A 660 -22.62 -2.82 -14.04
C ILE A 660 -24.12 -2.69 -13.89
N LEU A 661 -24.86 -3.70 -14.35
CA LEU A 661 -26.31 -3.75 -14.23
C LEU A 661 -26.73 -4.08 -12.80
N GLN A 662 -27.79 -3.42 -12.37
CA GLN A 662 -28.38 -3.57 -11.05
C GLN A 662 -29.90 -3.68 -11.14
N GLY A 663 -30.50 -4.36 -10.14
CA GLY A 663 -31.94 -4.58 -10.07
C GLY A 663 -32.44 -5.90 -10.68
N LEU A 664 -31.59 -6.69 -11.33
CA LEU A 664 -31.94 -8.04 -11.83
C LEU A 664 -31.97 -9.08 -10.69
N LYS A 665 -32.80 -10.12 -10.83
CA LYS A 665 -32.87 -11.24 -9.85
C LYS A 665 -31.60 -12.08 -9.81
N LYS A 666 -30.92 -12.21 -10.95
CA LYS A 666 -29.65 -12.91 -11.11
C LYS A 666 -28.72 -12.02 -11.95
N PRO A 667 -27.41 -12.03 -11.67
CA PRO A 667 -26.50 -11.07 -12.25
C PRO A 667 -26.22 -11.38 -13.72
N ILE A 668 -26.45 -10.37 -14.55
CA ILE A 668 -26.11 -10.33 -15.96
C ILE A 668 -25.52 -8.96 -16.19
N ASN A 669 -24.32 -8.88 -16.76
CA ASN A 669 -23.66 -7.61 -17.07
C ASN A 669 -23.33 -7.49 -18.54
N ASP A 670 -23.31 -6.24 -19.01
CA ASP A 670 -22.97 -5.86 -20.36
C ASP A 670 -21.58 -5.22 -20.40
N LEU A 671 -20.84 -5.50 -21.46
CA LEU A 671 -19.55 -4.90 -21.77
C LEU A 671 -19.74 -3.86 -22.87
N SER A 672 -18.88 -2.87 -22.88
CA SER A 672 -18.73 -2.02 -24.07
C SER A 672 -18.04 -2.81 -25.17
N ARG A 673 -18.46 -2.63 -26.43
CA ARG A 673 -17.75 -3.20 -27.60
C ARG A 673 -16.28 -2.76 -27.69
N GLY A 674 -15.94 -1.62 -27.09
CA GLY A 674 -14.56 -1.14 -26.96
C GLY A 674 -13.84 -1.56 -25.68
N CYS A 675 -14.33 -2.58 -24.95
CA CYS A 675 -13.74 -3.02 -23.69
C CYS A 675 -12.32 -3.56 -23.87
N LEU A 676 -11.48 -3.32 -22.87
CA LEU A 676 -10.16 -3.91 -22.71
C LEU A 676 -10.26 -5.26 -21.99
N VAL A 677 -9.20 -6.08 -22.07
CA VAL A 677 -9.11 -7.36 -21.33
C VAL A 677 -9.34 -7.14 -19.83
N ALA A 678 -8.76 -6.08 -19.26
CA ALA A 678 -8.94 -5.74 -17.86
C ALA A 678 -10.40 -5.42 -17.49
N ASP A 679 -11.16 -4.79 -18.40
CA ASP A 679 -12.58 -4.48 -18.18
C ASP A 679 -13.40 -5.77 -18.10
N ILE A 680 -13.09 -6.77 -18.95
CA ILE A 680 -13.74 -8.08 -18.93
C ILE A 680 -13.45 -8.79 -17.61
N VAL A 681 -12.18 -8.86 -17.21
CA VAL A 681 -11.76 -9.46 -15.93
C VAL A 681 -12.51 -8.82 -14.76
N ASN A 682 -12.50 -7.49 -14.67
CA ASN A 682 -13.18 -6.77 -13.60
C ASN A 682 -14.69 -6.99 -13.60
N THR A 683 -15.33 -6.99 -14.77
CA THR A 683 -16.78 -7.20 -14.89
C THR A 683 -17.17 -8.64 -14.49
N VAL A 684 -16.35 -9.64 -14.82
CA VAL A 684 -16.56 -11.02 -14.39
C VAL A 684 -16.45 -11.15 -12.87
N VAL A 685 -15.43 -10.55 -12.27
CA VAL A 685 -15.24 -10.53 -10.81
C VAL A 685 -16.45 -9.86 -10.11
N ILE A 686 -16.90 -8.70 -10.63
CA ILE A 686 -18.07 -8.00 -10.11
C ILE A 686 -19.33 -8.86 -10.24
N THR A 687 -19.54 -9.52 -11.38
CA THR A 687 -20.69 -10.41 -11.62
C THR A 687 -20.69 -11.58 -10.64
N ALA A 688 -19.52 -12.14 -10.33
CA ALA A 688 -19.37 -13.20 -9.32
C ALA A 688 -19.76 -12.70 -7.92
N ILE A 689 -19.30 -11.49 -7.53
CA ILE A 689 -19.68 -10.88 -6.24
C ILE A 689 -21.19 -10.62 -6.17
N GLN A 690 -21.80 -10.10 -7.25
CA GLN A 690 -23.25 -9.90 -7.33
C GLN A 690 -24.05 -11.22 -7.22
N ALA A 691 -23.46 -12.35 -7.59
CA ALA A 691 -24.09 -13.67 -7.50
C ALA A 691 -24.01 -14.27 -6.08
N VAL A 692 -23.21 -13.70 -5.18
CA VAL A 692 -23.17 -14.12 -3.77
C VAL A 692 -24.51 -13.74 -3.13
N LYS A 693 -25.29 -14.75 -2.72
CA LYS A 693 -26.53 -14.54 -1.99
C LYS A 693 -26.22 -13.96 -0.62
N GLU A 694 -26.81 -12.82 -0.27
CA GLU A 694 -26.82 -12.36 1.12
C GLU A 694 -27.53 -13.41 1.97
N LYS A 695 -26.90 -13.82 3.09
CA LYS A 695 -27.58 -14.62 4.12
C LYS A 695 -28.75 -13.77 4.61
N SER A 696 -29.96 -14.24 4.30
CA SER A 696 -31.23 -13.61 4.71
C SER A 696 -31.40 -13.67 6.21
#